data_AF-A0A0N0DCB6-F1
#
_entry.id   AF-A0A0N0DCB6-F1
#
_cell.length_a   1.000
_cell.length_b   1.000
_cell.length_c   1.000
_cell.angle_alpha   90.00
_cell.angle_beta   90.00
_cell.angle_gamma   90.00
#
_symmetry.space_group_name_H-M   'P 1'
#
loop_
_entity.id
_entity.type
_entity.pdbx_description
1 polymer ?
#
loop_
_entity_poly.entity_id
_entity_poly.type
_entity_poly.pdbx_seq_one_letter_code
_entity_poly.pdbx_strand_id
1 'polypeptide(L)'
;MSKPAGAPNESDDPRRPLPQPPGNNNNDDKTKKKKERFPPQKSINHIWKTFSKRKFHKALAVLPFDPVQPPATYHSNELLSAGYERAAEECPRNVEKIIKGCKRYEKGHCLNYLGTRKFEINGEALLDPKAAITKAVKRVHEIFEKPTFMKDVSGGDVKQGSLSDCCIMAGLTALASVPEGLQRICIVHDTKIGIYGFVFYRDGEWIHSIIGDKVYLKSPCWHPPSMQRDLLQQIDREDNENVYRKTYQAGSKALFFAQCIDQNETWVPLFEKAYAKAHGDYASLGGGWIVEGVEDLSGGVTTELLTSDILDIDEFWDKEMSRVSDEFLFGASTGLLEYGYGERDGISEGHAYVVLDARTLKSGQRLVKLRNPRGKVRKYSHFDRTRFFRDRDWRCCQRWIGVDVPWKAAYHEKFHIKVTQNTRFVLVLSQLDDRYFKGLHGQYSFRIHFRLHYENSPNAEGYIVRSHGNYLMERSVSVELPDLAVGNYVVYLRVTGERDSNAQSVEQLVKRKAVQRVENEKLAQVGHAYDLAHSKAWDHMDKRRRMWEKRTTNREVSKQQSKKNLGKRKRRRAEWEAEQTRLDEEFNTKVKAEREQVKKGRLAQVEAEKAAENENKAQEADDEALSKRVEEMKLKKDETVVVDEHHKDNNDGDISCSTRSPHLTPKSVDSKVDATQEKQEVPPVSGGPPPAPVEQEVPLPVRARPAYDSVGESSDSPVEGWEALYSSDDMARKPRLT
;
A
#
# COMPACT_ATOMS: atom_id res chain seq x y z
N MET A 1 -25.87 67.74 12.11
CA MET A 1 -27.13 68.10 12.82
C MET A 1 -27.54 66.93 13.72
N SER A 2 -28.07 67.26 14.90
CA SER A 2 -28.94 66.48 15.81
C SER A 2 -28.78 64.94 15.97
N LYS A 3 -28.26 64.57 17.13
CA LYS A 3 -28.49 63.34 17.95
C LYS A 3 -29.44 63.74 19.13
N PRO A 4 -29.79 62.90 20.15
CA PRO A 4 -30.11 61.46 20.24
C PRO A 4 -31.34 61.20 21.19
N ALA A 5 -31.31 60.11 22.00
CA ALA A 5 -32.14 59.71 23.16
C ALA A 5 -33.35 58.78 22.88
N GLY A 6 -33.80 57.90 23.81
CA GLY A 6 -33.31 57.53 25.16
C GLY A 6 -34.09 56.34 25.79
N ALA A 7 -33.60 55.76 26.89
CA ALA A 7 -34.22 54.66 27.69
C ALA A 7 -34.90 55.24 28.98
N PRO A 8 -35.37 54.51 30.05
CA PRO A 8 -35.12 53.11 30.48
C PRO A 8 -36.28 52.32 31.22
N ASN A 9 -35.94 51.10 31.70
CA ASN A 9 -36.36 50.30 32.89
C ASN A 9 -37.83 50.00 33.34
N GLU A 10 -38.00 48.73 33.80
CA GLU A 10 -38.73 48.16 34.99
C GLU A 10 -40.18 48.61 35.34
N SER A 11 -41.15 47.77 35.75
CA SER A 11 -41.26 46.30 36.03
C SER A 11 -42.75 45.83 35.78
N ASP A 12 -43.48 44.87 36.39
CA ASP A 12 -43.32 43.92 37.53
C ASP A 12 -44.40 42.77 37.54
N ASP A 13 -44.34 41.89 38.55
CA ASP A 13 -45.30 40.87 39.10
C ASP A 13 -45.75 39.64 38.23
N PRO A 14 -45.89 38.42 38.80
CA PRO A 14 -46.17 37.19 38.04
C PRO A 14 -47.56 36.55 38.34
N ARG A 15 -47.80 35.38 37.72
CA ARG A 15 -48.92 34.41 37.88
C ARG A 15 -50.04 34.52 36.82
N ARG A 16 -50.04 33.57 35.85
CA ARG A 16 -51.25 33.11 35.15
C ARG A 16 -51.14 31.60 34.81
N PRO A 17 -52.18 30.77 35.05
CA PRO A 17 -52.13 29.33 34.75
C PRO A 17 -52.43 28.98 33.28
N LEU A 18 -52.07 27.75 32.89
CA LEU A 18 -52.46 27.11 31.63
C LEU A 18 -53.75 26.28 31.76
N PRO A 19 -54.60 26.24 30.73
CA PRO A 19 -55.54 25.15 30.48
C PRO A 19 -55.15 24.29 29.25
N GLN A 20 -55.48 23.00 29.29
CA GLN A 20 -55.45 22.02 28.19
C GLN A 20 -56.91 21.54 27.92
N PRO A 21 -57.16 20.49 27.08
CA PRO A 21 -56.85 20.31 25.65
C PRO A 21 -58.16 20.07 24.84
N PRO A 22 -58.09 19.84 23.51
CA PRO A 22 -58.10 18.45 22.99
C PRO A 22 -57.14 18.28 21.77
N GLY A 23 -56.91 17.10 21.16
CA GLY A 23 -57.36 15.73 21.41
C GLY A 23 -56.69 14.78 20.38
N ASN A 24 -56.62 13.47 20.66
CA ASN A 24 -55.83 12.52 19.85
C ASN A 24 -56.36 12.29 18.42
N ASN A 25 -55.43 12.06 17.48
CA ASN A 25 -55.57 10.98 16.50
C ASN A 25 -54.19 10.46 16.01
N ASN A 26 -54.17 9.22 15.49
CA ASN A 26 -52.98 8.37 15.47
C ASN A 26 -52.22 8.27 14.12
N ASN A 27 -51.06 7.59 14.20
CA ASN A 27 -50.29 6.94 13.14
C ASN A 27 -49.39 7.80 12.23
N ASP A 28 -48.08 7.74 12.49
CA ASP A 28 -47.12 7.18 11.50
C ASP A 28 -45.81 6.73 12.20
N ASP A 29 -45.74 5.47 12.66
CA ASP A 29 -44.57 4.95 13.40
C ASP A 29 -43.37 4.64 12.49
N LYS A 30 -42.60 5.67 12.18
CA LYS A 30 -41.27 5.54 11.54
C LYS A 30 -40.19 5.41 12.60
N THR A 31 -40.10 4.20 13.18
CA THR A 31 -39.02 3.76 14.09
C THR A 31 -37.62 4.20 13.62
N LYS A 32 -37.12 5.30 14.20
CA LYS A 32 -35.73 5.74 14.03
C LYS A 32 -34.80 4.68 14.64
N LYS A 33 -34.32 3.74 13.83
CA LYS A 33 -33.33 2.72 14.23
C LYS A 33 -32.16 3.40 14.94
N LYS A 34 -32.11 3.27 16.27
CA LYS A 34 -30.94 3.67 17.06
C LYS A 34 -29.74 2.94 16.47
N LYS A 35 -28.73 3.68 15.97
CA LYS A 35 -27.48 3.08 15.51
C LYS A 35 -26.89 2.33 16.70
N GLU A 36 -26.78 1.00 16.61
CA GLU A 36 -26.13 0.21 17.66
C GLU A 36 -24.71 0.74 17.88
N ARG A 37 -24.44 1.21 19.10
CA ARG A 37 -23.09 1.58 19.51
C ARG A 37 -22.33 0.29 19.80
N PHE A 38 -21.79 -0.32 18.74
CA PHE A 38 -20.86 -1.43 18.87
C PHE A 38 -19.72 -1.03 19.84
N PRO A 39 -19.35 -1.90 20.80
CA PRO A 39 -18.20 -1.69 21.68
C PRO A 39 -16.97 -1.21 20.89
N PRO A 40 -16.13 -0.29 21.43
CA PRO A 40 -15.03 0.32 20.67
C PRO A 40 -14.17 -0.71 19.94
N GLN A 41 -13.80 -1.82 20.58
CA GLN A 41 -13.03 -2.87 19.92
C GLN A 41 -13.79 -3.61 18.81
N LYS A 42 -15.13 -3.76 18.87
CA LYS A 42 -15.92 -4.30 17.76
C LYS A 42 -15.99 -3.31 16.60
N SER A 43 -16.13 -2.01 16.88
CA SER A 43 -16.07 -0.93 15.88
C SER A 43 -14.70 -0.89 15.20
N ILE A 44 -13.61 -0.87 15.98
CA ILE A 44 -12.23 -0.91 15.51
C ILE A 44 -11.95 -2.19 14.71
N ASN A 45 -12.38 -3.36 15.18
CA ASN A 45 -12.26 -4.62 14.44
C ASN A 45 -13.10 -4.65 13.15
N HIS A 46 -14.23 -3.94 13.08
CA HIS A 46 -15.02 -3.79 11.86
C HIS A 46 -14.31 -2.86 10.88
N ILE A 47 -13.81 -1.70 11.34
CA ILE A 47 -12.95 -0.80 10.56
C ILE A 47 -11.78 -1.59 9.99
N TRP A 48 -11.00 -2.30 10.82
CA TRP A 48 -9.88 -3.12 10.34
C TRP A 48 -10.31 -4.19 9.33
N LYS A 49 -11.45 -4.86 9.48
CA LYS A 49 -11.94 -5.85 8.49
C LYS A 49 -12.31 -5.21 7.15
N THR A 50 -12.96 -4.04 7.18
CA THR A 50 -13.42 -3.31 5.99
C THR A 50 -12.26 -2.59 5.28
N PHE A 51 -11.32 -2.03 6.05
CA PHE A 51 -10.08 -1.42 5.55
C PHE A 51 -9.08 -2.48 5.05
N SER A 52 -9.06 -3.67 5.66
CA SER A 52 -8.28 -4.84 5.19
C SER A 52 -8.93 -5.54 3.99
N LYS A 53 -9.30 -4.78 2.94
CA LYS A 53 -9.36 -5.35 1.59
C LYS A 53 -7.94 -5.84 1.24
N ARG A 54 -7.67 -7.13 1.44
CA ARG A 54 -6.34 -7.77 1.40
C ARG A 54 -5.55 -7.66 0.07
N LYS A 55 -6.08 -6.94 -0.90
CA LYS A 55 -5.54 -6.75 -2.25
C LYS A 55 -5.91 -5.34 -2.72
N PHE A 56 -4.95 -4.42 -2.63
CA PHE A 56 -5.02 -3.10 -3.26
C PHE A 56 -4.06 -3.13 -4.45
N HIS A 57 -4.56 -2.90 -5.66
CA HIS A 57 -3.74 -2.72 -6.86
C HIS A 57 -4.43 -1.66 -7.72
N LYS A 58 -3.66 -0.79 -8.41
CA LYS A 58 -4.18 -0.08 -9.59
C LYS A 58 -4.47 -1.11 -10.69
N ALA A 59 -5.24 -0.72 -11.71
CA ALA A 59 -5.36 -1.56 -12.90
C ALA A 59 -3.97 -1.69 -13.54
N LEU A 60 -3.59 -2.90 -13.98
CA LEU A 60 -2.33 -3.14 -14.70
C LEU A 60 -2.52 -3.12 -16.23
N ALA A 61 -3.77 -3.18 -16.68
CA ALA A 61 -4.21 -2.94 -18.04
C ALA A 61 -5.67 -2.44 -18.01
N VAL A 62 -6.08 -1.69 -19.02
CA VAL A 62 -7.40 -1.06 -19.20
C VAL A 62 -8.07 -1.58 -20.48
N LEU A 63 -7.29 -1.88 -21.53
CA LEU A 63 -7.81 -2.40 -22.79
C LEU A 63 -7.99 -3.94 -22.73
N PRO A 64 -9.00 -4.51 -23.41
CA PRO A 64 -9.30 -5.95 -23.40
C PRO A 64 -8.57 -6.75 -24.51
N PHE A 65 -7.60 -6.14 -25.18
CA PHE A 65 -6.89 -6.71 -26.33
C PHE A 65 -5.44 -7.05 -25.97
N ASP A 66 -4.64 -7.47 -26.96
CA ASP A 66 -3.26 -7.92 -26.73
C ASP A 66 -2.45 -6.91 -25.89
N PRO A 67 -1.67 -7.37 -24.90
CA PRO A 67 -0.92 -6.49 -24.01
C PRO A 67 0.04 -5.63 -24.84
N VAL A 68 0.06 -4.33 -24.55
CA VAL A 68 1.01 -3.41 -25.17
C VAL A 68 2.42 -3.95 -24.94
N GLN A 69 3.13 -4.22 -26.04
CA GLN A 69 4.52 -4.70 -26.02
C GLN A 69 5.33 -3.74 -25.14
N PRO A 70 5.97 -4.22 -24.05
CA PRO A 70 6.74 -3.35 -23.19
C PRO A 70 7.91 -2.73 -23.99
N PRO A 71 8.31 -1.48 -23.69
CA PRO A 71 9.43 -0.84 -24.37
C PRO A 71 10.69 -1.72 -24.26
N ALA A 72 11.42 -1.82 -25.37
CA ALA A 72 12.47 -2.82 -25.52
C ALA A 72 13.69 -2.50 -24.64
N THR A 73 14.11 -3.50 -23.85
CA THR A 73 15.37 -3.57 -23.09
C THR A 73 15.65 -2.46 -22.05
N TYR A 74 15.77 -2.87 -20.79
CA TYR A 74 16.44 -2.07 -19.76
C TYR A 74 17.92 -1.88 -20.10
N HIS A 75 18.28 -0.72 -20.64
CA HIS A 75 19.67 -0.32 -20.78
C HIS A 75 20.27 0.01 -19.40
N SER A 76 21.35 -0.68 -19.05
CA SER A 76 22.07 -0.49 -17.79
C SER A 76 23.45 0.10 -18.07
N ASN A 77 23.77 1.19 -17.37
CA ASN A 77 25.05 1.89 -17.44
C ASN A 77 25.38 2.48 -18.84
N GLU A 78 24.34 2.80 -19.62
CA GLU A 78 24.52 3.51 -20.90
C GLU A 78 24.85 4.99 -20.68
N LEU A 79 25.43 5.65 -21.68
CA LEU A 79 25.62 7.10 -21.66
C LEU A 79 24.25 7.79 -21.64
N LEU A 80 24.09 8.82 -20.81
CA LEU A 80 22.83 9.55 -20.66
C LEU A 80 22.39 10.23 -21.97
N SER A 81 23.34 10.56 -22.86
CA SER A 81 23.06 11.10 -24.20
C SER A 81 22.54 10.04 -25.18
N ALA A 82 22.86 8.75 -25.00
CA ALA A 82 22.56 7.71 -25.99
C ALA A 82 21.05 7.52 -26.22
N GLY A 83 20.23 7.66 -25.18
CA GLY A 83 18.76 7.65 -25.31
C GLY A 83 18.24 8.82 -26.16
N TYR A 84 18.80 10.02 -25.95
CA TYR A 84 18.49 11.22 -26.72
C TYR A 84 18.93 11.06 -28.19
N GLU A 85 20.15 10.58 -28.42
CA GLU A 85 20.72 10.35 -29.75
C GLU A 85 19.86 9.38 -30.57
N ARG A 86 19.41 8.26 -29.98
CA ARG A 86 18.47 7.32 -30.63
C ARG A 86 17.17 8.02 -31.06
N ALA A 87 16.53 8.78 -30.17
CA ALA A 87 15.29 9.49 -30.47
C ALA A 87 15.48 10.59 -31.54
N ALA A 88 16.62 11.29 -31.50
CA ALA A 88 17.01 12.30 -32.47
C ALA A 88 17.33 11.71 -33.85
N GLU A 89 17.90 10.51 -33.96
CA GLU A 89 18.07 9.83 -35.25
C GLU A 89 16.76 9.26 -35.82
N GLU A 90 15.88 8.71 -34.96
CA GLU A 90 14.61 8.14 -35.41
C GLU A 90 13.64 9.20 -35.94
N CYS A 91 13.65 10.41 -35.36
CA CYS A 91 12.69 11.45 -35.71
C CYS A 91 12.77 11.87 -37.20
N PRO A 92 13.94 12.25 -37.76
CA PRO A 92 14.10 12.49 -39.20
C PRO A 92 13.76 11.28 -40.07
N ARG A 93 14.21 10.07 -39.68
CA ARG A 93 13.91 8.81 -40.40
C ARG A 93 12.40 8.57 -40.52
N ASN A 94 11.63 8.94 -39.49
CA ASN A 94 10.17 8.81 -39.49
C ASN A 94 9.46 9.99 -40.19
N VAL A 95 9.98 11.22 -40.10
CA VAL A 95 9.52 12.36 -40.91
C VAL A 95 9.70 12.08 -42.41
N GLU A 96 10.83 11.52 -42.84
CA GLU A 96 11.05 11.10 -44.22
C GLU A 96 10.03 10.07 -44.71
N LYS A 97 9.72 9.05 -43.90
CA LYS A 97 8.69 8.05 -44.24
C LYS A 97 7.32 8.71 -44.44
N ILE A 98 6.95 9.66 -43.57
CA ILE A 98 5.70 10.42 -43.67
C ILE A 98 5.68 11.29 -44.92
N ILE A 99 6.78 12.00 -45.24
CA ILE A 99 6.90 12.84 -46.45
C ILE A 99 6.78 11.97 -47.73
N LYS A 100 7.47 10.82 -47.77
CA LYS A 100 7.39 9.86 -48.88
C LYS A 100 5.97 9.29 -49.03
N GLY A 101 5.27 9.05 -47.92
CA GLY A 101 3.84 8.69 -47.90
C GLY A 101 2.94 9.80 -48.45
N CYS A 102 3.05 11.03 -47.94
CA CYS A 102 2.26 12.17 -48.39
C CYS A 102 2.40 12.42 -49.90
N LYS A 103 3.62 12.32 -50.44
CA LYS A 103 3.91 12.47 -51.88
C LYS A 103 3.31 11.35 -52.74
N ARG A 104 2.98 10.18 -52.17
CA ARG A 104 2.39 9.04 -52.91
C ARG A 104 0.86 9.08 -53.00
N TYR A 105 0.20 9.80 -52.09
CA TYR A 105 -1.27 9.78 -51.95
C TYR A 105 -1.94 11.16 -52.13
N GLU A 106 -1.16 12.20 -52.42
CA GLU A 106 -1.59 13.62 -52.55
C GLU A 106 -2.41 14.19 -51.38
N LYS A 107 -2.47 13.45 -50.27
CA LYS A 107 -3.10 13.84 -49.02
C LYS A 107 -2.02 13.96 -47.95
N GLY A 108 -1.68 15.19 -47.60
CA GLY A 108 -0.81 15.44 -46.44
C GLY A 108 -1.42 14.82 -45.18
N HIS A 109 -0.61 14.08 -44.40
CA HIS A 109 -1.01 13.39 -43.15
C HIS A 109 -1.35 14.40 -42.05
N CYS A 110 -2.48 15.09 -42.21
CA CYS A 110 -3.02 16.04 -41.26
C CYS A 110 -3.63 15.26 -40.09
N LEU A 111 -2.87 15.12 -39.00
CA LEU A 111 -3.36 14.62 -37.71
C LEU A 111 -4.38 15.60 -37.11
N ASN A 112 -5.60 15.59 -37.62
CA ASN A 112 -6.75 16.29 -37.04
C ASN A 112 -7.87 15.30 -36.75
N TYR A 113 -7.86 14.78 -35.52
CA TYR A 113 -9.03 14.24 -34.86
C TYR A 113 -9.58 15.32 -33.93
N LEU A 114 -10.56 16.05 -34.45
CA LEU A 114 -11.30 17.13 -33.77
C LEU A 114 -12.82 16.94 -33.99
N GLY A 115 -13.24 15.74 -34.42
CA GLY A 115 -14.63 15.45 -34.79
C GLY A 115 -15.57 15.31 -33.60
N THR A 116 -15.06 14.89 -32.44
CA THR A 116 -15.85 14.61 -31.24
C THR A 116 -15.40 15.50 -30.07
N ARG A 117 -16.32 16.34 -29.56
CA ARG A 117 -16.08 17.23 -28.39
C ARG A 117 -15.99 16.48 -27.05
N LYS A 118 -15.65 15.19 -27.06
CA LYS A 118 -15.40 14.35 -25.87
C LYS A 118 -13.90 14.26 -25.62
N PHE A 119 -13.25 15.42 -25.43
CA PHE A 119 -11.83 15.48 -25.03
C PHE A 119 -11.61 14.82 -23.66
N GLU A 120 -12.65 14.73 -22.83
CA GLU A 120 -12.55 14.35 -21.43
C GLU A 120 -13.09 12.94 -21.12
N ILE A 121 -12.33 12.18 -20.34
CA ILE A 121 -12.87 11.02 -19.63
C ILE A 121 -13.69 11.49 -18.42
N ASN A 122 -13.24 12.55 -17.73
CA ASN A 122 -13.95 13.18 -16.62
C ASN A 122 -14.71 14.40 -17.17
N GLY A 123 -16.03 14.28 -17.38
CA GLY A 123 -16.84 15.29 -18.08
C GLY A 123 -17.17 16.52 -17.23
N GLU A 124 -16.16 17.27 -16.80
CA GLU A 124 -16.28 18.40 -15.89
C GLU A 124 -16.29 19.73 -16.65
N ALA A 125 -15.46 19.94 -17.69
CA ALA A 125 -15.52 21.16 -18.48
C ALA A 125 -16.77 21.25 -19.38
N LEU A 126 -17.37 20.10 -19.74
CA LEU A 126 -18.68 20.06 -20.41
C LEU A 126 -19.85 20.55 -19.52
N LEU A 127 -19.63 20.75 -18.22
CA LEU A 127 -20.62 21.32 -17.28
C LEU A 127 -20.34 22.80 -16.95
N ASP A 128 -19.20 23.36 -17.36
CA ASP A 128 -18.93 24.80 -17.23
C ASP A 128 -19.34 25.57 -18.50
N PRO A 129 -20.42 26.36 -18.49
CA PRO A 129 -20.80 27.20 -19.63
C PRO A 129 -19.79 28.33 -19.94
N LYS A 130 -18.75 28.52 -19.12
CA LYS A 130 -17.62 29.43 -19.38
C LYS A 130 -16.43 28.76 -20.06
N ALA A 131 -16.45 27.43 -20.25
CA ALA A 131 -15.33 26.68 -20.82
C ALA A 131 -14.93 27.23 -22.21
N ALA A 132 -13.70 27.71 -22.32
CA ALA A 132 -13.19 28.29 -23.55
C ALA A 132 -12.86 27.18 -24.57
N ILE A 133 -13.64 27.10 -25.65
CA ILE A 133 -13.47 26.10 -26.71
C ILE A 133 -12.86 26.74 -27.97
N THR A 134 -11.92 26.03 -28.60
CA THR A 134 -11.29 26.42 -29.88
C THR A 134 -12.34 26.52 -31.00
N LYS A 135 -12.36 27.62 -31.76
CA LYS A 135 -13.46 27.92 -32.68
C LYS A 135 -13.18 27.62 -34.17
N ALA A 136 -11.91 27.55 -34.55
CA ALA A 136 -11.47 27.12 -35.87
C ALA A 136 -10.05 26.52 -35.81
N VAL A 137 -9.65 25.81 -36.86
CA VAL A 137 -8.29 25.31 -37.08
C VAL A 137 -7.86 25.61 -38.51
N LYS A 138 -6.63 26.12 -38.66
CA LYS A 138 -6.02 26.52 -39.93
C LYS A 138 -4.52 26.17 -39.96
N ARG A 139 -3.94 26.05 -41.14
CA ARG A 139 -2.49 25.91 -41.39
C ARG A 139 -1.77 27.24 -41.17
N VAL A 140 -0.44 27.25 -40.97
CA VAL A 140 0.26 28.53 -40.67
C VAL A 140 0.17 29.50 -41.84
N HIS A 141 0.25 29.03 -43.09
CA HIS A 141 0.14 29.90 -44.27
C HIS A 141 -1.27 30.50 -44.49
N GLU A 142 -2.29 30.05 -43.74
CA GLU A 142 -3.65 30.63 -43.77
C GLU A 142 -3.89 31.69 -42.66
N ILE A 143 -2.90 31.87 -41.77
CA ILE A 143 -2.94 32.70 -40.55
C ILE A 143 -1.84 33.77 -40.59
N PHE A 144 -0.65 33.42 -41.05
CA PHE A 144 0.56 34.23 -40.98
C PHE A 144 0.92 34.76 -42.38
N GLU A 145 1.19 36.07 -42.51
CA GLU A 145 1.48 36.68 -43.82
C GLU A 145 2.91 36.36 -44.31
N LYS A 146 3.88 36.28 -43.39
CA LYS A 146 5.28 35.91 -43.67
C LYS A 146 5.81 34.97 -42.57
N PRO A 147 5.28 33.74 -42.46
CA PRO A 147 5.60 32.84 -41.36
C PRO A 147 7.10 32.56 -41.24
N THR A 148 7.64 32.78 -40.05
CA THR A 148 9.00 32.37 -39.67
C THR A 148 8.94 31.26 -38.61
N PHE A 149 9.96 30.42 -38.58
CA PHE A 149 10.10 29.35 -37.59
C PHE A 149 11.52 29.40 -37.04
N MET A 150 11.63 29.57 -35.72
CA MET A 150 12.90 29.64 -34.97
C MET A 150 13.93 30.60 -35.60
N LYS A 151 13.53 31.86 -35.90
CA LYS A 151 14.44 32.82 -36.56
C LYS A 151 15.39 33.48 -35.57
N ASP A 152 14.84 34.17 -34.58
CA ASP A 152 15.58 34.94 -33.58
C ASP A 152 15.17 34.49 -32.17
N VAL A 153 15.21 33.18 -31.93
CA VAL A 153 14.59 32.50 -30.77
C VAL A 153 15.03 33.13 -29.44
N SER A 154 14.10 33.82 -28.77
CA SER A 154 14.28 34.28 -27.39
C SER A 154 13.26 33.62 -26.49
N GLY A 155 13.67 33.34 -25.24
CA GLY A 155 12.69 33.06 -24.18
C GLY A 155 11.68 34.20 -24.02
N GLY A 156 12.06 35.43 -24.41
CA GLY A 156 11.22 36.61 -24.44
C GLY A 156 9.94 36.47 -25.26
N ASP A 157 9.91 35.66 -26.32
CA ASP A 157 8.77 35.57 -27.25
C ASP A 157 7.63 34.68 -26.75
N VAL A 158 7.89 33.80 -25.79
CA VAL A 158 6.90 32.85 -25.26
C VAL A 158 5.79 33.59 -24.51
N LYS A 159 4.56 33.53 -25.03
CA LYS A 159 3.35 34.12 -24.43
C LYS A 159 2.27 33.05 -24.29
N GLN A 160 1.78 32.87 -23.06
CA GLN A 160 0.76 31.87 -22.72
C GLN A 160 -0.58 32.11 -23.44
N GLY A 161 -1.29 31.02 -23.74
CA GLY A 161 -2.58 31.02 -24.44
C GLY A 161 -3.80 31.18 -23.52
N SER A 162 -4.92 30.63 -23.98
CA SER A 162 -6.15 30.45 -23.17
C SER A 162 -6.18 29.14 -22.36
N LEU A 163 -5.01 28.53 -22.13
CA LEU A 163 -4.81 27.29 -21.38
C LEU A 163 -4.01 27.58 -20.09
N SER A 164 -4.13 26.71 -19.07
CA SER A 164 -3.42 26.84 -17.81
C SER A 164 -2.13 25.98 -17.80
N ASP A 165 -1.28 26.23 -18.79
CA ASP A 165 -0.04 25.51 -19.12
C ASP A 165 1.23 26.30 -18.74
N CYS A 166 1.12 27.21 -17.76
CA CYS A 166 2.21 28.10 -17.36
C CYS A 166 3.50 27.37 -16.97
N CYS A 167 3.39 26.13 -16.47
CA CYS A 167 4.50 25.21 -16.19
C CYS A 167 5.40 24.94 -17.41
N ILE A 168 4.83 24.48 -18.52
CA ILE A 168 5.59 24.19 -19.74
C ILE A 168 6.04 25.48 -20.45
N MET A 169 5.25 26.55 -20.42
CA MET A 169 5.67 27.87 -20.95
C MET A 169 6.86 28.45 -20.17
N ALA A 170 6.94 28.20 -18.87
CA ALA A 170 8.10 28.54 -18.03
C ALA A 170 9.30 27.61 -18.29
N GLY A 171 9.10 26.28 -18.41
CA GLY A 171 10.17 25.37 -18.81
C GLY A 171 10.77 25.71 -20.17
N LEU A 172 9.93 26.04 -21.15
CA LEU A 172 10.31 26.46 -22.50
C LEU A 172 11.12 27.76 -22.46
N THR A 173 10.75 28.71 -21.58
CA THR A 173 11.51 29.93 -21.32
C THR A 173 12.90 29.64 -20.74
N ALA A 174 12.99 28.73 -19.76
CA ALA A 174 14.24 28.37 -19.11
C ALA A 174 15.23 27.77 -20.14
N LEU A 175 14.74 26.83 -20.94
CA LEU A 175 15.55 26.19 -21.98
C LEU A 175 15.91 27.12 -23.14
N ALA A 176 15.06 28.10 -23.47
CA ALA A 176 15.37 29.17 -24.42
C ALA A 176 16.49 30.12 -23.96
N SER A 177 16.90 30.04 -22.67
CA SER A 177 18.03 30.79 -22.13
C SER A 177 19.35 29.98 -22.18
N VAL A 178 19.28 28.69 -22.53
CA VAL A 178 20.43 27.81 -22.71
C VAL A 178 20.89 27.85 -24.17
N PRO A 179 22.19 28.06 -24.46
CA PRO A 179 22.72 27.94 -25.82
C PRO A 179 22.39 26.58 -26.44
N GLU A 180 21.82 26.61 -27.65
CA GLU A 180 21.34 25.43 -28.42
C GLU A 180 20.20 24.63 -27.76
N GLY A 181 19.63 25.10 -26.64
CA GLY A 181 18.65 24.36 -25.85
C GLY A 181 17.38 23.97 -26.61
N LEU A 182 16.85 24.86 -27.46
CA LEU A 182 15.63 24.58 -28.24
C LEU A 182 15.91 23.87 -29.57
N GLN A 183 17.11 24.06 -30.14
CA GLN A 183 17.62 23.28 -31.26
C GLN A 183 17.76 21.80 -30.87
N ARG A 184 18.15 21.51 -29.62
CA ARG A 184 18.18 20.15 -29.07
C ARG A 184 16.80 19.47 -29.09
N ILE A 185 15.69 20.22 -29.05
CA ILE A 185 14.34 19.65 -29.10
C ILE A 185 13.77 19.60 -30.52
N CYS A 186 13.90 20.66 -31.32
CA CYS A 186 13.38 20.66 -32.69
C CYS A 186 14.42 20.11 -33.68
N ILE A 187 14.45 18.78 -33.82
CA ILE A 187 15.45 18.06 -34.62
C ILE A 187 15.28 18.26 -36.13
N VAL A 188 14.04 18.41 -36.62
CA VAL A 188 13.75 18.43 -38.05
C VAL A 188 12.46 19.20 -38.36
N HIS A 189 12.48 20.03 -39.41
CA HIS A 189 11.30 20.73 -39.88
C HIS A 189 11.31 21.00 -41.39
N ASP A 190 10.15 20.95 -42.03
CA ASP A 190 9.90 21.47 -43.37
C ASP A 190 8.68 22.41 -43.31
N THR A 191 8.96 23.72 -43.43
CA THR A 191 7.95 24.79 -43.37
C THR A 191 7.09 24.90 -44.64
N LYS A 192 7.51 24.29 -45.76
CA LYS A 192 6.76 24.28 -47.03
C LYS A 192 5.72 23.16 -47.05
N ILE A 193 6.09 21.97 -46.55
CA ILE A 193 5.16 20.85 -46.33
C ILE A 193 4.31 21.09 -45.07
N GLY A 194 4.87 21.81 -44.10
CA GLY A 194 4.27 22.07 -42.80
C GLY A 194 4.34 20.85 -41.89
N ILE A 195 5.52 20.24 -41.75
CA ILE A 195 5.80 19.09 -40.87
C ILE A 195 7.01 19.37 -39.98
N TYR A 196 6.89 19.01 -38.70
CA TYR A 196 7.88 19.33 -37.66
C TYR A 196 8.05 18.11 -36.74
N GLY A 197 9.29 17.80 -36.37
CA GLY A 197 9.66 16.70 -35.49
C GLY A 197 10.41 17.20 -34.25
N PHE A 198 9.85 16.90 -33.09
CA PHE A 198 10.38 17.32 -31.79
C PHE A 198 10.75 16.09 -30.93
N VAL A 199 11.67 16.25 -29.98
CA VAL A 199 12.11 15.19 -29.05
C VAL A 199 11.91 15.63 -27.59
N PHE A 200 11.25 14.79 -26.79
CA PHE A 200 10.88 15.05 -25.40
C PHE A 200 11.34 13.90 -24.49
N TYR A 201 11.53 14.16 -23.21
CA TYR A 201 11.80 13.15 -22.19
C TYR A 201 10.50 12.75 -21.48
N ARG A 202 10.32 11.45 -21.21
CA ARG A 202 9.14 10.87 -20.56
C ARG A 202 9.48 9.60 -19.81
N ASP A 203 9.13 9.53 -18.52
CA ASP A 203 9.20 8.29 -17.71
C ASP A 203 10.55 7.54 -17.87
N GLY A 204 11.67 8.28 -17.92
CA GLY A 204 13.02 7.73 -18.06
C GLY A 204 13.53 7.54 -19.50
N GLU A 205 12.74 7.87 -20.53
CA GLU A 205 13.06 7.60 -21.94
C GLU A 205 12.88 8.84 -22.81
N TRP A 206 13.69 8.99 -23.85
CA TRP A 206 13.49 10.02 -24.87
C TRP A 206 12.57 9.51 -25.98
N ILE A 207 11.56 10.31 -26.33
CA ILE A 207 10.53 10.02 -27.32
C ILE A 207 10.47 11.11 -28.39
N HIS A 208 9.99 10.79 -29.60
CA HIS A 208 9.81 11.78 -30.67
C HIS A 208 8.33 12.04 -30.98
N SER A 209 7.97 13.32 -31.18
CA SER A 209 6.63 13.81 -31.49
C SER A 209 6.62 14.57 -32.81
N ILE A 210 6.10 13.93 -33.85
CA ILE A 210 5.97 14.53 -35.20
C ILE A 210 4.56 15.13 -35.37
N ILE A 211 4.48 16.40 -35.79
CA ILE A 211 3.22 17.14 -36.01
C ILE A 211 3.17 17.80 -37.39
N GLY A 212 1.95 18.12 -37.83
CA GLY A 212 1.70 19.05 -38.94
C GLY A 212 1.33 20.46 -38.48
N ASP A 213 1.50 21.45 -39.35
CA ASP A 213 1.41 22.91 -39.10
C ASP A 213 0.03 23.49 -38.70
N LYS A 214 -1.01 22.67 -38.57
CA LYS A 214 -2.37 23.15 -38.23
C LYS A 214 -2.49 23.60 -36.76
N VAL A 215 -2.90 24.83 -36.53
CA VAL A 215 -3.06 25.45 -35.20
C VAL A 215 -4.48 26.02 -35.01
N TYR A 216 -4.85 26.30 -33.75
CA TYR A 216 -6.22 26.54 -33.30
C TYR A 216 -6.47 28.04 -33.07
N LEU A 217 -7.67 28.53 -33.38
CA LEU A 217 -8.02 29.97 -33.36
C LEU A 217 -9.08 30.34 -32.31
N LYS A 218 -8.98 31.56 -31.77
CA LYS A 218 -9.95 32.19 -30.84
C LYS A 218 -11.28 32.59 -31.49
N SER A 219 -11.28 32.70 -32.82
CA SER A 219 -12.39 33.16 -33.67
C SER A 219 -12.82 32.01 -34.59
N PRO A 220 -14.12 31.87 -34.91
CA PRO A 220 -14.58 30.88 -35.89
C PRO A 220 -14.07 31.23 -37.30
N CYS A 221 -14.35 30.38 -38.28
CA CYS A 221 -14.25 30.75 -39.68
C CYS A 221 -15.34 31.78 -40.05
N TRP A 222 -15.18 32.42 -41.21
CA TRP A 222 -16.14 33.41 -41.71
C TRP A 222 -17.51 32.82 -42.08
N HIS A 223 -17.56 31.61 -42.65
CA HIS A 223 -18.81 31.04 -43.16
C HIS A 223 -19.85 30.69 -42.08
N PRO A 224 -19.50 30.11 -40.91
CA PRO A 224 -20.43 29.96 -39.79
C PRO A 224 -20.95 31.31 -39.27
N PRO A 225 -22.23 31.41 -38.83
CA PRO A 225 -22.74 32.59 -38.13
C PRO A 225 -21.92 32.89 -36.88
N SER A 226 -21.60 34.17 -36.65
CA SER A 226 -20.87 34.60 -35.45
C SER A 226 -20.99 36.10 -35.23
N MET A 227 -21.10 36.51 -33.96
CA MET A 227 -21.16 37.92 -33.55
C MET A 227 -20.05 38.79 -34.18
N GLN A 228 -18.84 38.24 -34.35
CA GLN A 228 -17.71 38.95 -35.01
C GLN A 228 -17.99 39.25 -36.49
N ARG A 229 -18.72 38.38 -37.18
CA ARG A 229 -19.18 38.58 -38.56
C ARG A 229 -20.40 39.52 -38.57
N ASP A 230 -21.37 39.30 -37.70
CA ASP A 230 -22.60 40.09 -37.66
C ASP A 230 -22.30 41.58 -37.40
N LEU A 231 -21.35 41.87 -36.51
CA LEU A 231 -20.83 43.22 -36.24
C LEU A 231 -20.04 43.81 -37.42
N LEU A 232 -19.31 42.99 -38.19
CA LEU A 232 -18.60 43.47 -39.38
C LEU A 232 -19.55 43.74 -40.55
N GLN A 233 -20.59 42.93 -40.72
CA GLN A 233 -21.61 43.14 -41.76
C GLN A 233 -22.50 44.37 -41.51
N GLN A 234 -22.49 44.94 -40.29
CA GLN A 234 -23.09 46.24 -39.99
C GLN A 234 -22.20 47.44 -40.41
N ILE A 235 -20.93 47.19 -40.74
CA ILE A 235 -20.00 48.21 -41.23
C ILE A 235 -19.93 48.07 -42.75
N ASP A 236 -20.48 49.07 -43.46
CA ASP A 236 -20.51 49.07 -44.92
C ASP A 236 -19.09 49.19 -45.50
N ARG A 237 -18.59 48.07 -46.03
CA ARG A 237 -17.23 47.90 -46.55
C ARG A 237 -17.20 46.84 -47.64
N GLU A 238 -16.54 47.19 -48.73
CA GLU A 238 -16.08 46.23 -49.73
C GLU A 238 -15.07 45.25 -49.08
N ASP A 239 -15.24 43.95 -49.35
CA ASP A 239 -14.41 42.85 -48.82
C ASP A 239 -14.37 42.70 -47.27
N ASN A 240 -15.56 42.63 -46.67
CA ASN A 240 -15.73 42.32 -45.25
C ASN A 240 -15.14 40.95 -44.80
N GLU A 241 -14.92 39.98 -45.70
CA GLU A 241 -14.25 38.70 -45.37
C GLU A 241 -12.74 38.87 -45.15
N ASN A 242 -12.05 39.65 -45.98
CA ASN A 242 -10.64 39.96 -45.81
C ASN A 242 -10.40 40.83 -44.57
N VAL A 243 -11.31 41.77 -44.29
CA VAL A 243 -11.33 42.53 -43.03
C VAL A 243 -11.51 41.59 -41.83
N TYR A 244 -12.44 40.63 -41.88
CA TYR A 244 -12.61 39.60 -40.84
C TYR A 244 -11.32 38.80 -40.64
N ARG A 245 -10.75 38.27 -41.73
CA ARG A 245 -9.51 37.46 -41.70
C ARG A 245 -8.34 38.23 -41.08
N LYS A 246 -8.07 39.46 -41.53
CA LYS A 246 -7.00 40.31 -41.00
C LYS A 246 -7.21 40.75 -39.55
N THR A 247 -8.46 40.93 -39.13
CA THR A 247 -8.81 41.36 -37.75
C THR A 247 -8.77 40.20 -36.76
N TYR A 248 -9.42 39.08 -37.10
CA TYR A 248 -9.80 38.02 -36.15
C TYR A 248 -9.09 36.67 -36.36
N GLN A 249 -8.39 36.47 -37.49
CA GLN A 249 -7.73 35.20 -37.82
C GLN A 249 -6.25 35.33 -38.22
N ALA A 250 -5.70 36.54 -38.27
CA ALA A 250 -4.33 36.78 -38.73
C ALA A 250 -3.33 36.99 -37.58
N GLY A 251 -2.15 36.38 -37.75
CA GLY A 251 -0.99 36.46 -36.86
C GLY A 251 -1.14 35.75 -35.52
N SER A 252 -0.02 35.66 -34.79
CA SER A 252 0.10 34.98 -33.49
C SER A 252 -1.03 35.32 -32.49
N LYS A 253 -1.47 36.59 -32.43
CA LYS A 253 -2.56 37.05 -31.55
C LYS A 253 -3.88 36.27 -31.72
N ALA A 254 -4.17 35.75 -32.91
CA ALA A 254 -5.42 35.07 -33.22
C ALA A 254 -5.48 33.61 -32.71
N LEU A 255 -4.33 33.04 -32.36
CA LEU A 255 -4.23 31.67 -31.86
C LEU A 255 -4.92 31.51 -30.50
N PHE A 256 -5.58 30.37 -30.29
CA PHE A 256 -6.27 30.04 -29.04
C PHE A 256 -5.28 29.69 -27.92
N PHE A 257 -4.36 28.79 -28.22
CA PHE A 257 -3.31 28.33 -27.33
C PHE A 257 -2.12 29.32 -27.34
N ALA A 258 -0.90 28.87 -27.04
CA ALA A 258 0.27 29.72 -26.86
C ALA A 258 0.63 30.53 -28.13
N GLN A 259 1.39 31.59 -27.91
CA GLN A 259 1.64 32.67 -28.86
C GLN A 259 3.12 33.06 -28.82
N CYS A 260 3.67 33.44 -29.98
CA CYS A 260 4.87 34.27 -30.05
C CYS A 260 4.47 35.75 -29.82
N ILE A 261 5.40 36.59 -29.34
CA ILE A 261 5.18 38.04 -29.31
C ILE A 261 5.17 38.61 -30.74
N ASP A 262 6.14 38.22 -31.58
CA ASP A 262 6.08 38.50 -33.03
C ASP A 262 4.80 37.87 -33.61
N GLN A 263 4.14 38.62 -34.48
CA GLN A 263 2.92 38.20 -35.14
C GLN A 263 3.15 37.28 -36.33
N ASN A 264 4.38 37.15 -36.82
CA ASN A 264 4.80 36.27 -37.91
C ASN A 264 5.59 35.03 -37.45
N GLU A 265 6.05 34.96 -36.21
CA GLU A 265 6.80 33.80 -35.72
C GLU A 265 5.88 32.65 -35.22
N THR A 266 6.30 31.40 -35.45
CA THR A 266 5.44 30.21 -35.30
C THR A 266 5.97 29.11 -34.36
N TRP A 267 7.17 29.23 -33.77
CA TRP A 267 7.75 28.10 -33.02
C TRP A 267 6.99 27.76 -31.74
N VAL A 268 6.63 28.75 -30.90
CA VAL A 268 5.92 28.53 -29.63
C VAL A 268 4.62 27.70 -29.80
N PRO A 269 3.65 28.05 -30.67
CA PRO A 269 2.42 27.28 -30.84
C PRO A 269 2.62 25.89 -31.48
N LEU A 270 3.66 25.73 -32.31
CA LEU A 270 4.00 24.41 -32.88
C LEU A 270 4.69 23.52 -31.84
N PHE A 271 5.51 24.12 -30.97
CA PHE A 271 6.16 23.45 -29.85
C PHE A 271 5.11 22.92 -28.86
N GLU A 272 4.22 23.79 -28.37
CA GLU A 272 3.12 23.42 -27.48
C GLU A 272 2.26 22.32 -28.09
N LYS A 273 1.95 22.39 -29.39
CA LYS A 273 1.22 21.34 -30.10
C LYS A 273 1.95 19.99 -30.10
N ALA A 274 3.27 19.98 -30.26
CA ALA A 274 4.07 18.76 -30.24
C ALA A 274 4.12 18.13 -28.84
N TYR A 275 4.18 18.97 -27.81
CA TYR A 275 4.10 18.59 -26.40
C TYR A 275 2.70 18.06 -26.05
N ALA A 276 1.63 18.77 -26.42
CA ALA A 276 0.24 18.32 -26.31
C ALA A 276 0.01 16.96 -26.98
N LYS A 277 0.62 16.70 -28.14
CA LYS A 277 0.57 15.37 -28.77
C LYS A 277 1.32 14.31 -27.96
N ALA A 278 2.48 14.63 -27.39
CA ALA A 278 3.26 13.70 -26.55
C ALA A 278 2.56 13.35 -25.23
N HIS A 279 1.81 14.32 -24.66
CA HIS A 279 1.01 14.18 -23.44
C HIS A 279 -0.44 13.71 -23.69
N GLY A 280 -0.85 13.53 -24.95
CA GLY A 280 -2.14 12.95 -25.35
C GLY A 280 -3.13 13.95 -25.95
N ASP A 281 -3.26 15.14 -25.34
CA ASP A 281 -3.93 16.33 -25.89
C ASP A 281 -3.55 17.62 -25.12
N TYR A 282 -4.15 18.76 -25.50
CA TYR A 282 -3.93 20.05 -24.82
C TYR A 282 -4.54 20.11 -23.41
N ALA A 283 -5.68 19.46 -23.14
CA ALA A 283 -6.27 19.44 -21.80
C ALA A 283 -5.37 18.68 -20.81
N SER A 284 -4.55 17.76 -21.32
CA SER A 284 -3.50 17.06 -20.57
C SER A 284 -2.45 18.01 -20.01
N LEU A 285 -2.14 19.11 -20.71
CA LEU A 285 -1.18 20.14 -20.28
C LEU A 285 -1.70 21.13 -19.22
N GLY A 286 -3.00 21.11 -18.91
CA GLY A 286 -3.59 22.00 -17.92
C GLY A 286 -3.20 21.59 -16.49
N GLY A 287 -2.42 22.44 -15.81
CA GLY A 287 -1.84 22.20 -14.49
C GLY A 287 -0.48 21.48 -14.52
N GLY A 288 0.23 21.51 -13.39
CA GLY A 288 1.57 20.92 -13.21
C GLY A 288 2.60 21.92 -12.71
N TRP A 289 3.81 21.44 -12.40
CA TRP A 289 4.91 22.25 -11.86
C TRP A 289 5.90 22.67 -12.96
N ILE A 290 6.59 23.80 -12.77
CA ILE A 290 7.55 24.35 -13.74
C ILE A 290 8.60 23.30 -14.10
N VAL A 291 9.13 22.67 -13.06
CA VAL A 291 10.16 21.64 -13.10
C VAL A 291 9.74 20.38 -13.84
N GLU A 292 8.47 19.99 -13.82
CA GLU A 292 8.01 18.86 -14.65
C GLU A 292 8.21 19.20 -16.12
N GLY A 293 7.84 20.42 -16.52
CA GLY A 293 8.14 20.94 -17.86
C GLY A 293 9.64 20.99 -18.15
N VAL A 294 10.47 21.47 -17.22
CA VAL A 294 11.94 21.51 -17.42
C VAL A 294 12.53 20.10 -17.59
N GLU A 295 12.12 19.12 -16.79
CA GLU A 295 12.55 17.72 -16.91
C GLU A 295 12.11 17.11 -18.25
N ASP A 296 10.85 17.28 -18.63
CA ASP A 296 10.25 16.70 -19.86
C ASP A 296 10.84 17.33 -21.14
N LEU A 297 11.40 18.53 -21.03
CA LEU A 297 12.16 19.21 -22.08
C LEU A 297 13.64 18.78 -22.14
N SER A 298 14.28 18.54 -20.99
CA SER A 298 15.75 18.51 -20.90
C SER A 298 16.37 17.16 -20.56
N GLY A 299 15.60 16.21 -20.02
CA GLY A 299 16.14 15.01 -19.38
C GLY A 299 16.92 15.31 -18.09
N GLY A 300 16.78 16.52 -17.53
CA GLY A 300 17.34 16.92 -16.25
C GLY A 300 16.70 16.23 -15.06
N VAL A 301 17.23 16.52 -13.86
CA VAL A 301 16.70 16.00 -12.59
C VAL A 301 16.46 17.14 -11.62
N THR A 302 15.25 17.21 -11.07
CA THR A 302 14.84 18.27 -10.15
C THR A 302 15.05 17.92 -8.69
N THR A 303 15.50 18.90 -7.92
CA THR A 303 15.37 18.95 -6.45
C THR A 303 14.48 20.13 -6.07
N GLU A 304 13.53 19.87 -5.17
CA GLU A 304 12.59 20.87 -4.64
C GLU A 304 13.26 21.64 -3.49
N LEU A 305 13.31 22.98 -3.54
CA LEU A 305 14.03 23.82 -2.57
C LEU A 305 13.13 24.91 -1.97
N LEU A 306 12.62 24.65 -0.77
CA LEU A 306 11.97 25.69 0.04
C LEU A 306 13.01 26.73 0.48
N THR A 307 12.65 28.02 0.39
CA THR A 307 13.56 29.12 0.81
C THR A 307 13.85 29.14 2.31
N SER A 308 13.08 28.42 3.12
CA SER A 308 13.32 28.15 4.55
C SER A 308 14.43 27.14 4.81
N ASP A 309 14.71 26.26 3.84
CA ASP A 309 15.55 25.08 4.02
C ASP A 309 16.99 25.35 3.53
N ILE A 310 17.22 26.53 2.91
CA ILE A 310 18.53 27.04 2.50
C ILE A 310 19.25 27.62 3.73
N LEU A 311 20.05 26.79 4.39
CA LEU A 311 20.77 27.15 5.62
C LEU A 311 21.95 28.10 5.38
N ASP A 312 22.65 27.95 4.26
CA ASP A 312 23.75 28.82 3.83
C ASP A 312 23.40 29.48 2.48
N ILE A 313 23.25 30.80 2.51
CA ILE A 313 22.86 31.64 1.37
C ILE A 313 24.09 31.99 0.51
N ASP A 314 25.29 31.99 1.09
CA ASP A 314 26.55 32.25 0.38
C ASP A 314 26.96 31.03 -0.43
N GLU A 315 26.96 29.85 0.19
CA GLU A 315 27.22 28.57 -0.47
C GLU A 315 26.20 28.30 -1.58
N PHE A 316 24.90 28.49 -1.32
CA PHE A 316 23.85 28.34 -2.33
C PHE A 316 24.02 29.31 -3.51
N TRP A 317 24.47 30.55 -3.25
CA TRP A 317 24.73 31.50 -4.34
C TRP A 317 25.92 31.08 -5.20
N ASP A 318 27.06 30.79 -4.57
CA ASP A 318 28.32 30.54 -5.27
C ASP A 318 28.40 29.14 -5.91
N LYS A 319 27.66 28.15 -5.39
CA LYS A 319 27.60 26.79 -5.96
C LYS A 319 26.41 26.52 -6.88
N GLU A 320 25.27 27.19 -6.68
CA GLU A 320 24.03 26.84 -7.40
C GLU A 320 23.43 28.01 -8.19
N MET A 321 23.00 29.09 -7.51
CA MET A 321 22.25 30.18 -8.17
C MET A 321 23.06 30.89 -9.25
N SER A 322 24.36 31.11 -9.01
CA SER A 322 25.29 31.72 -9.98
C SER A 322 25.57 30.85 -11.22
N ARG A 323 25.20 29.55 -11.20
CA ARG A 323 25.36 28.60 -12.31
C ARG A 323 24.09 28.40 -13.14
N VAL A 324 23.12 29.32 -13.02
CA VAL A 324 21.88 29.30 -13.80
C VAL A 324 22.14 29.37 -15.31
N SER A 325 21.35 28.60 -16.07
CA SER A 325 21.44 28.40 -17.52
C SER A 325 22.75 27.76 -18.03
N ASP A 326 23.62 27.30 -17.13
CA ASP A 326 24.76 26.44 -17.45
C ASP A 326 24.65 25.05 -16.81
N GLU A 327 24.78 24.93 -15.48
CA GLU A 327 24.61 23.65 -14.77
C GLU A 327 23.17 23.42 -14.27
N PHE A 328 22.45 24.51 -13.97
CA PHE A 328 21.11 24.46 -13.36
C PHE A 328 20.09 25.32 -14.11
N LEU A 329 18.83 24.87 -14.10
CA LEU A 329 17.67 25.68 -14.47
C LEU A 329 16.80 25.84 -13.22
N PHE A 330 16.37 27.07 -12.94
CA PHE A 330 15.56 27.39 -11.76
C PHE A 330 14.17 27.89 -12.15
N GLY A 331 13.15 27.12 -11.77
CA GLY A 331 11.83 27.65 -11.53
C GLY A 331 11.78 28.41 -10.19
N ALA A 332 10.83 29.32 -10.06
CA ALA A 332 10.50 29.98 -8.80
C ALA A 332 8.98 30.17 -8.70
N SER A 333 8.44 30.10 -7.47
CA SER A 333 7.02 30.32 -7.22
C SER A 333 6.75 30.96 -5.86
N THR A 334 5.54 31.50 -5.69
CA THR A 334 4.98 31.83 -4.39
C THR A 334 4.33 30.57 -3.83
N GLY A 335 4.96 29.94 -2.84
CA GLY A 335 4.52 28.66 -2.27
C GLY A 335 3.13 28.71 -1.65
N LEU A 336 2.41 27.58 -1.68
CA LEU A 336 0.98 27.44 -1.39
C LEU A 336 0.58 27.54 0.10
N LEU A 337 1.42 28.13 0.96
CA LEU A 337 1.31 28.06 2.43
C LEU A 337 0.11 28.80 3.02
N GLU A 338 -0.50 29.71 2.26
CA GLU A 338 -1.81 30.29 2.54
C GLU A 338 -2.68 30.06 1.29
N TYR A 339 -3.90 29.54 1.47
CA TYR A 339 -4.84 29.32 0.35
C TYR A 339 -5.40 30.66 -0.15
N GLY A 340 -4.66 31.31 -1.04
CA GLY A 340 -4.99 32.59 -1.67
C GLY A 340 -4.79 32.57 -3.19
N TYR A 341 -5.59 33.37 -3.88
CA TYR A 341 -5.34 33.79 -5.26
C TYR A 341 -5.33 35.32 -5.27
N GLY A 342 -4.15 35.91 -5.37
CA GLY A 342 -3.96 37.35 -5.31
C GLY A 342 -2.65 37.81 -5.95
N GLU A 343 -2.25 39.04 -5.60
CA GLU A 343 -1.08 39.72 -6.16
C GLU A 343 -0.25 40.33 -5.02
N ARG A 344 0.88 39.70 -4.67
CA ARG A 344 1.82 40.21 -3.66
C ARG A 344 2.78 41.18 -4.33
N ASP A 345 2.49 42.49 -4.26
CA ASP A 345 3.28 43.59 -4.84
C ASP A 345 3.59 43.46 -6.35
N GLY A 346 2.73 42.75 -7.10
CA GLY A 346 2.92 42.45 -8.52
C GLY A 346 3.61 41.10 -8.80
N ILE A 347 3.71 40.23 -7.79
CA ILE A 347 3.90 38.79 -7.99
C ILE A 347 2.52 38.14 -7.88
N SER A 348 2.00 37.62 -9.00
CA SER A 348 0.75 36.83 -9.02
C SER A 348 0.96 35.50 -8.29
N GLU A 349 0.06 35.17 -7.36
CA GLU A 349 0.08 33.91 -6.61
C GLU A 349 -0.27 32.71 -7.50
N GLY A 350 0.25 31.52 -7.15
CA GLY A 350 0.03 30.29 -7.90
C GLY A 350 0.63 30.29 -9.33
N HIS A 351 1.50 31.24 -9.65
CA HIS A 351 2.03 31.45 -11.00
C HIS A 351 3.52 31.09 -11.15
N ALA A 352 3.92 30.80 -12.39
CA ALA A 352 5.26 30.33 -12.74
C ALA A 352 6.25 31.45 -13.10
N TYR A 353 7.39 31.47 -12.39
CA TYR A 353 8.53 32.37 -12.64
C TYR A 353 9.80 31.57 -12.97
N VAL A 354 10.72 32.19 -13.70
CA VAL A 354 11.95 31.55 -14.20
C VAL A 354 13.13 32.47 -13.94
N VAL A 355 14.23 31.93 -13.40
CA VAL A 355 15.52 32.63 -13.34
C VAL A 355 16.23 32.48 -14.69
N LEU A 356 16.68 33.61 -15.25
CA LEU A 356 17.36 33.67 -16.56
C LEU A 356 18.85 34.03 -16.47
N ASP A 357 19.28 34.61 -15.35
CA ASP A 357 20.63 35.16 -15.13
C ASP A 357 20.80 35.47 -13.62
N ALA A 358 21.99 35.31 -13.07
CA ALA A 358 22.30 35.62 -11.68
C ALA A 358 23.71 36.21 -11.59
N ARG A 359 23.86 37.43 -11.04
CA ARG A 359 25.12 38.18 -11.05
C ARG A 359 25.40 38.88 -9.73
N THR A 360 26.65 38.80 -9.28
CA THR A 360 27.18 39.65 -8.21
C THR A 360 27.73 40.94 -8.83
N LEU A 361 27.26 42.10 -8.36
CA LEU A 361 27.79 43.41 -8.74
C LEU A 361 29.13 43.68 -8.05
N LYS A 362 29.90 44.64 -8.59
CA LYS A 362 31.12 45.16 -7.93
C LYS A 362 30.88 45.77 -6.54
N SER A 363 29.63 46.08 -6.19
CA SER A 363 29.19 46.51 -4.85
C SER A 363 28.93 45.35 -3.87
N GLY A 364 29.19 44.10 -4.27
CA GLY A 364 28.83 42.90 -3.51
C GLY A 364 27.34 42.52 -3.59
N GLN A 365 26.49 43.37 -4.19
CA GLN A 365 25.07 43.11 -4.31
C GLN A 365 24.77 42.00 -5.32
N ARG A 366 24.07 40.97 -4.85
CA ARG A 366 23.58 39.84 -5.67
C ARG A 366 22.25 40.18 -6.34
N LEU A 367 22.15 39.97 -7.65
CA LEU A 367 20.96 40.26 -8.46
C LEU A 367 20.52 39.02 -9.26
N VAL A 368 19.22 38.73 -9.21
CA VAL A 368 18.56 37.62 -9.93
C VAL A 368 17.64 38.19 -11.01
N LYS A 369 17.85 37.80 -12.27
CA LYS A 369 17.01 38.20 -13.41
C LYS A 369 15.87 37.21 -13.57
N LEU A 370 14.65 37.65 -13.27
CA LEU A 370 13.44 36.83 -13.32
C LEU A 370 12.57 37.19 -14.53
N ARG A 371 11.91 36.19 -15.14
CA ARG A 371 10.85 36.40 -16.13
C ARG A 371 9.46 36.29 -15.49
N ASN A 372 8.49 36.97 -16.11
CA ASN A 372 7.09 37.11 -15.68
C ASN A 372 6.75 37.99 -14.43
N PRO A 373 7.65 38.79 -13.80
CA PRO A 373 7.22 39.68 -12.72
C PRO A 373 6.30 40.78 -13.26
N ARG A 374 5.15 41.01 -12.59
CA ARG A 374 4.19 42.08 -12.94
C ARG A 374 4.34 43.32 -12.06
N GLY A 375 5.26 43.31 -11.08
CA GLY A 375 5.60 44.46 -10.24
C GLY A 375 6.90 44.30 -9.45
N LYS A 376 6.91 44.82 -8.21
CA LYS A 376 8.13 45.09 -7.43
C LYS A 376 8.42 43.97 -6.42
N VAL A 377 9.29 43.05 -6.83
CA VAL A 377 9.72 41.87 -6.07
C VAL A 377 10.21 42.20 -4.66
N ARG A 378 9.75 41.44 -3.66
CA ARG A 378 10.40 41.35 -2.33
C ARG A 378 10.54 39.95 -1.72
N LYS A 379 9.65 38.98 -1.99
CA LYS A 379 9.77 37.60 -1.48
C LYS A 379 9.24 36.55 -2.46
N TYR A 380 10.03 35.50 -2.69
CA TYR A 380 9.57 34.20 -3.16
C TYR A 380 9.68 33.22 -1.99
N SER A 381 8.85 32.17 -1.98
CA SER A 381 8.88 31.15 -0.92
C SER A 381 9.58 29.86 -1.37
N HIS A 382 9.75 29.68 -2.68
CA HIS A 382 10.03 28.40 -3.31
C HIS A 382 10.95 28.55 -4.52
N PHE A 383 11.98 27.72 -4.60
CA PHE A 383 12.82 27.52 -5.76
C PHE A 383 12.81 26.05 -6.20
N ASP A 384 12.99 25.88 -7.50
CA ASP A 384 12.63 24.67 -8.23
C ASP A 384 13.84 24.33 -9.12
N ARG A 385 14.80 23.56 -8.60
CA ARG A 385 16.15 23.42 -9.19
C ARG A 385 16.29 22.15 -10.01
N THR A 386 16.29 22.28 -11.33
CA THR A 386 16.62 21.18 -12.25
C THR A 386 18.10 21.20 -12.61
N ARG A 387 18.84 20.14 -12.25
CA ARG A 387 20.18 19.83 -12.77
C ARG A 387 20.08 19.53 -14.26
N PHE A 388 20.87 20.23 -15.07
CA PHE A 388 20.93 20.03 -16.51
C PHE A 388 22.22 19.29 -16.90
N PHE A 389 22.08 18.12 -17.49
CA PHE A 389 23.23 17.28 -17.87
C PHE A 389 23.79 17.69 -19.24
N ARG A 390 24.84 18.52 -19.21
CA ARG A 390 25.63 18.91 -20.40
C ARG A 390 26.85 18.01 -20.62
N ASP A 391 27.44 17.49 -19.54
CA ASP A 391 28.64 16.65 -19.61
C ASP A 391 28.33 15.32 -20.29
N ARG A 392 29.21 14.86 -21.19
CA ARG A 392 28.98 13.65 -22.00
C ARG A 392 29.23 12.34 -21.24
N ASP A 393 29.87 12.41 -20.08
CA ASP A 393 30.36 11.25 -19.33
C ASP A 393 29.33 10.68 -18.34
N TRP A 394 28.19 11.36 -18.13
CA TRP A 394 27.12 10.86 -17.28
C TRP A 394 26.54 9.53 -17.81
N ARG A 395 26.36 8.56 -16.91
CA ARG A 395 25.77 7.26 -17.21
C ARG A 395 24.48 7.04 -16.45
N CYS A 396 23.53 6.36 -17.10
CA CYS A 396 22.21 6.08 -16.57
C CYS A 396 22.01 4.59 -16.26
N CYS A 397 21.40 4.30 -15.11
CA CYS A 397 20.91 2.99 -14.73
C CYS A 397 19.47 3.13 -14.24
N GLN A 398 18.48 2.71 -15.04
CA GLN A 398 17.07 2.80 -14.68
C GLN A 398 16.37 1.43 -14.57
N ARG A 399 15.35 1.35 -13.71
CA ARG A 399 14.55 0.13 -13.50
C ARG A 399 13.18 0.44 -12.92
N TRP A 400 12.10 0.04 -13.59
CA TRP A 400 10.74 0.17 -13.05
C TRP A 400 10.34 -1.07 -12.26
N ILE A 401 9.64 -0.86 -11.14
CA ILE A 401 9.05 -1.91 -10.31
C ILE A 401 7.64 -1.49 -9.88
N GLY A 402 6.70 -2.44 -9.85
CA GLY A 402 5.41 -2.26 -9.18
C GLY A 402 5.55 -2.54 -7.68
N VAL A 403 5.09 -1.61 -6.85
CA VAL A 403 5.19 -1.68 -5.38
C VAL A 403 3.80 -1.88 -4.78
N ASP A 404 3.62 -2.94 -3.99
CA ASP A 404 2.43 -3.11 -3.17
C ASP A 404 2.54 -2.16 -1.96
N VAL A 405 1.70 -1.12 -1.91
CA VAL A 405 1.78 -0.08 -0.86
C VAL A 405 1.24 -0.63 0.47
N PRO A 406 2.04 -0.65 1.55
CA PRO A 406 1.61 -1.17 2.85
C PRO A 406 0.67 -0.20 3.56
N TRP A 407 -0.25 -0.71 4.39
CA TRP A 407 -1.16 0.12 5.19
C TRP A 407 -0.40 1.09 6.13
N LYS A 408 0.67 0.62 6.78
CA LYS A 408 1.63 1.46 7.50
C LYS A 408 2.80 1.73 6.58
N ALA A 409 2.97 2.98 6.15
CA ALA A 409 4.13 3.39 5.37
C ALA A 409 5.43 3.11 6.15
N ALA A 410 6.28 2.25 5.58
CA ALA A 410 7.54 1.82 6.17
C ALA A 410 8.63 1.79 5.07
N TYR A 411 9.89 1.80 5.49
CA TYR A 411 11.02 1.64 4.58
C TYR A 411 11.23 0.15 4.28
N HIS A 412 11.41 -0.17 3.00
CA HIS A 412 11.64 -1.53 2.52
C HIS A 412 12.75 -1.55 1.48
N GLU A 413 13.70 -2.46 1.64
CA GLU A 413 14.76 -2.78 0.67
C GLU A 413 14.19 -3.12 -0.72
N LYS A 414 14.70 -2.49 -1.80
CA LYS A 414 14.20 -2.69 -3.17
C LYS A 414 15.26 -2.73 -4.27
N PHE A 415 16.35 -1.98 -4.13
CA PHE A 415 17.43 -1.95 -5.12
C PHE A 415 18.80 -2.06 -4.44
N HIS A 416 19.73 -2.74 -5.10
CA HIS A 416 21.15 -2.78 -4.73
C HIS A 416 21.93 -2.07 -5.83
N ILE A 417 22.91 -1.25 -5.44
CA ILE A 417 23.72 -0.42 -6.33
C ILE A 417 25.18 -0.72 -5.99
N LYS A 418 25.97 -1.09 -7.01
CA LYS A 418 27.41 -1.31 -6.88
C LYS A 418 28.16 -0.19 -7.58
N VAL A 419 28.92 0.58 -6.81
CA VAL A 419 29.77 1.68 -7.28
C VAL A 419 31.20 1.15 -7.38
N THR A 420 31.80 1.17 -8.58
CA THR A 420 33.12 0.58 -8.86
C THR A 420 34.28 1.59 -8.81
N GLN A 421 33.97 2.88 -8.81
CA GLN A 421 34.92 4.01 -8.72
C GLN A 421 34.24 5.14 -7.95
N ASN A 422 35.00 5.96 -7.21
CA ASN A 422 34.47 7.20 -6.66
C ASN A 422 33.84 8.04 -7.77
N THR A 423 32.63 8.54 -7.55
CA THR A 423 31.85 9.23 -8.59
C THR A 423 30.89 10.24 -7.99
N ARG A 424 30.68 11.34 -8.71
CA ARG A 424 29.47 12.16 -8.56
C ARG A 424 28.26 11.27 -8.86
N PHE A 425 27.23 11.33 -8.04
CA PHE A 425 26.11 10.39 -8.10
C PHE A 425 24.77 11.11 -7.90
N VAL A 426 23.78 10.76 -8.71
CA VAL A 426 22.41 11.28 -8.59
C VAL A 426 21.46 10.09 -8.53
N LEU A 427 20.67 10.01 -7.47
CA LEU A 427 19.63 8.99 -7.29
C LEU A 427 18.26 9.64 -7.37
N VAL A 428 17.41 9.12 -8.25
CA VAL A 428 16.04 9.57 -8.46
C VAL A 428 15.09 8.42 -8.21
N LEU A 429 14.02 8.70 -7.48
CA LEU A 429 12.85 7.85 -7.40
C LEU A 429 11.69 8.60 -8.05
N SER A 430 11.14 8.06 -9.14
CA SER A 430 9.96 8.60 -9.82
C SER A 430 8.81 7.60 -9.74
N GLN A 431 7.58 8.11 -9.68
CA GLN A 431 6.41 7.36 -10.11
C GLN A 431 6.10 7.65 -11.59
N LEU A 432 5.13 6.93 -12.16
CA LEU A 432 4.62 7.21 -13.50
C LEU A 432 3.86 8.54 -13.48
N ASP A 433 4.08 9.37 -14.49
CA ASP A 433 3.36 10.61 -14.69
C ASP A 433 1.93 10.34 -15.20
N ASP A 434 0.92 10.82 -14.47
CA ASP A 434 -0.48 10.52 -14.75
C ASP A 434 -1.12 11.43 -15.80
N ARG A 435 -0.46 12.52 -16.17
CA ARG A 435 -0.91 13.47 -17.20
C ARG A 435 -0.97 12.80 -18.57
N TYR A 436 -0.10 11.81 -18.83
CA TYR A 436 -0.11 10.98 -20.05
C TYR A 436 -1.37 10.12 -20.22
N PHE A 437 -2.07 9.81 -19.12
CA PHE A 437 -3.30 9.01 -19.14
C PHE A 437 -4.48 9.75 -18.45
N LYS A 438 -4.60 11.05 -18.73
CA LYS A 438 -5.48 11.96 -17.98
C LYS A 438 -6.93 11.47 -17.88
N GLY A 439 -7.40 11.41 -16.63
CA GLY A 439 -8.69 10.82 -16.22
C GLY A 439 -8.59 9.40 -15.68
N LEU A 440 -7.60 8.60 -16.11
CA LEU A 440 -7.41 7.22 -15.62
C LEU A 440 -6.51 7.12 -14.37
N HIS A 441 -6.19 8.23 -13.70
CA HIS A 441 -5.29 8.26 -12.54
C HIS A 441 -5.76 7.35 -11.38
N GLY A 442 -7.08 7.31 -11.16
CA GLY A 442 -7.76 6.55 -10.12
C GLY A 442 -8.04 7.34 -8.84
N GLN A 443 -8.19 6.62 -7.72
CA GLN A 443 -8.56 7.17 -6.40
C GLN A 443 -7.37 7.43 -5.45
N TYR A 444 -6.13 7.30 -5.93
CA TYR A 444 -4.95 7.23 -5.06
C TYR A 444 -3.81 8.10 -5.59
N SER A 445 -3.39 9.07 -4.76
CA SER A 445 -2.10 9.74 -4.82
C SER A 445 -1.07 8.99 -3.97
N PHE A 446 0.22 9.20 -4.25
CA PHE A 446 1.30 8.57 -3.51
C PHE A 446 2.43 9.55 -3.27
N ARG A 447 2.91 9.58 -2.02
CA ARG A 447 4.12 10.31 -1.60
C ARG A 447 5.24 9.30 -1.42
N ILE A 448 6.41 9.63 -1.95
CA ILE A 448 7.52 8.73 -2.16
C ILE A 448 8.78 9.25 -1.47
N HIS A 449 9.48 8.37 -0.76
CA HIS A 449 10.76 8.68 -0.14
C HIS A 449 11.73 7.52 -0.29
N PHE A 450 13.02 7.80 -0.26
CA PHE A 450 14.05 6.76 -0.12
C PHE A 450 15.13 7.10 0.90
N ARG A 451 15.86 6.07 1.29
CA ARG A 451 17.14 6.16 2.00
C ARG A 451 18.18 5.32 1.26
N LEU A 452 19.40 5.84 1.18
CA LEU A 452 20.57 5.08 0.72
C LEU A 452 21.33 4.59 1.95
N HIS A 453 21.58 3.29 2.02
CA HIS A 453 22.35 2.63 3.07
C HIS A 453 23.61 1.98 2.48
N TYR A 454 24.65 1.77 3.28
CA TYR A 454 25.66 0.76 2.96
C TYR A 454 25.02 -0.62 3.11
N GLU A 455 25.40 -1.58 2.26
CA GLU A 455 24.82 -2.94 2.28
C GLU A 455 24.98 -3.65 3.64
N ASN A 456 26.08 -3.36 4.36
CA ASN A 456 26.34 -3.89 5.70
C ASN A 456 25.74 -3.05 6.85
N SER A 457 24.91 -2.03 6.56
CA SER A 457 24.33 -1.10 7.55
C SER A 457 22.81 -0.92 7.36
N PRO A 458 21.99 -1.96 7.63
CA PRO A 458 20.53 -1.90 7.52
C PRO A 458 19.85 -1.09 8.63
N ASN A 459 20.61 -0.61 9.62
CA ASN A 459 20.09 0.09 10.79
C ASN A 459 19.33 1.37 10.41
N ALA A 460 18.20 1.64 11.07
CA ALA A 460 17.29 2.73 10.72
C ALA A 460 17.91 4.13 10.76
N GLU A 461 18.96 4.35 11.56
CA GLU A 461 19.72 5.60 11.61
C GLU A 461 21.08 5.53 10.87
N GLY A 462 21.48 4.33 10.40
CA GLY A 462 22.72 4.09 9.65
C GLY A 462 22.58 4.33 8.14
N TYR A 463 21.76 5.31 7.73
CA TYR A 463 21.61 5.72 6.34
C TYR A 463 22.62 6.82 5.99
N ILE A 464 23.15 6.76 4.77
CA ILE A 464 24.10 7.76 4.24
C ILE A 464 23.36 9.06 3.94
N VAL A 465 22.21 8.94 3.28
CA VAL A 465 21.37 10.06 2.86
C VAL A 465 19.92 9.62 2.71
N ARG A 466 19.00 10.56 2.89
CA ARG A 466 17.55 10.40 2.75
C ARG A 466 17.07 11.41 1.71
N SER A 467 16.10 11.02 0.89
CA SER A 467 15.45 11.99 -0.02
C SER A 467 14.74 13.09 0.78
N HIS A 468 14.55 14.24 0.13
CA HIS A 468 13.59 15.23 0.61
C HIS A 468 12.15 14.64 0.65
N GLY A 469 11.22 15.42 1.20
CA GLY A 469 9.79 15.13 1.05
C GLY A 469 9.26 15.65 -0.28
N ASN A 470 8.18 15.04 -0.79
CA ASN A 470 7.30 15.73 -1.71
C ASN A 470 6.60 16.85 -0.91
N TYR A 471 7.02 18.12 -1.09
CA TYR A 471 6.35 19.25 -0.45
C TYR A 471 5.19 19.74 -1.33
N LEU A 472 5.47 20.02 -2.60
CA LEU A 472 4.51 20.41 -3.64
C LEU A 472 4.54 19.46 -4.84
N MET A 473 5.72 19.00 -5.28
CA MET A 473 5.85 18.06 -6.39
C MET A 473 5.75 16.60 -5.92
N GLU A 474 4.76 15.84 -6.41
CA GLU A 474 4.61 14.40 -6.07
C GLU A 474 5.30 13.43 -7.06
N ARG A 475 5.66 13.88 -8.27
CA ARG A 475 6.14 13.01 -9.37
C ARG A 475 7.44 12.27 -9.06
N SER A 476 8.43 12.96 -8.51
CA SER A 476 9.77 12.45 -8.23
C SER A 476 10.32 12.98 -6.91
N VAL A 477 11.33 12.30 -6.37
CA VAL A 477 12.26 12.83 -5.35
C VAL A 477 13.68 12.48 -5.74
N SER A 478 14.63 13.38 -5.48
CA SER A 478 16.04 13.21 -5.86
C SER A 478 17.00 13.42 -4.70
N VAL A 479 18.23 12.91 -4.87
CA VAL A 479 19.41 13.25 -4.07
C VAL A 479 20.60 13.31 -5.01
N GLU A 480 21.44 14.33 -4.85
CA GLU A 480 22.78 14.40 -5.42
C GLU A 480 23.83 14.19 -4.32
N LEU A 481 24.87 13.40 -4.62
CA LEU A 481 26.06 13.22 -3.80
C LEU A 481 27.29 13.65 -4.64
N PRO A 482 28.06 14.67 -4.22
CA PRO A 482 29.23 15.15 -4.97
C PRO A 482 30.33 14.11 -5.15
N ASP A 483 30.58 13.28 -4.13
CA ASP A 483 31.44 12.10 -4.17
C ASP A 483 30.75 10.95 -3.43
N LEU A 484 30.46 9.87 -4.14
CA LEU A 484 30.04 8.59 -3.58
C LEU A 484 31.17 7.59 -3.82
N ALA A 485 31.71 7.05 -2.72
CA ALA A 485 32.85 6.15 -2.73
C ALA A 485 32.56 4.79 -3.40
N VAL A 486 33.64 4.04 -3.69
CA VAL A 486 33.56 2.63 -4.08
C VAL A 486 32.84 1.82 -2.99
N GLY A 487 31.79 1.08 -3.36
CA GLY A 487 31.03 0.28 -2.38
C GLY A 487 29.77 -0.39 -2.93
N ASN A 488 29.16 -1.22 -2.08
CA ASN A 488 27.82 -1.75 -2.28
C ASN A 488 26.83 -0.96 -1.41
N TYR A 489 25.73 -0.54 -2.03
CA TYR A 489 24.72 0.31 -1.45
C TYR A 489 23.33 -0.27 -1.66
N VAL A 490 22.41 0.00 -0.72
CA VAL A 490 21.05 -0.50 -0.77
C VAL A 490 20.06 0.65 -0.64
N VAL A 491 19.07 0.68 -1.55
CA VAL A 491 18.00 1.67 -1.57
C VAL A 491 16.76 1.11 -0.88
N TYR A 492 16.40 1.77 0.22
CA TYR A 492 15.20 1.50 1.00
C TYR A 492 14.11 2.49 0.59
N LEU A 493 13.01 1.99 0.01
CA LEU A 493 11.87 2.82 -0.41
C LEU A 493 10.78 2.85 0.66
N ARG A 494 10.18 4.03 0.88
CA ARG A 494 8.92 4.21 1.60
C ARG A 494 7.91 4.87 0.66
N VAL A 495 6.77 4.20 0.46
CA VAL A 495 5.60 4.79 -0.23
C VAL A 495 4.49 5.01 0.79
N THR A 496 3.89 6.19 0.76
CA THR A 496 2.71 6.56 1.55
C THR A 496 1.57 6.81 0.57
N GLY A 497 0.50 6.00 0.63
CA GLY A 497 -0.65 6.13 -0.26
C GLY A 497 -1.84 6.78 0.43
N GLU A 498 -2.35 7.86 -0.15
CA GLU A 498 -3.57 8.54 0.30
C GLU A 498 -4.72 8.20 -0.66
N ARG A 499 -5.96 8.20 -0.17
CA ARG A 499 -7.13 7.80 -0.98
C ARG A 499 -8.23 8.85 -0.92
N ASP A 500 -8.47 9.51 -2.05
CA ASP A 500 -9.70 10.26 -2.21
C ASP A 500 -10.90 9.29 -2.38
N SER A 501 -11.97 9.58 -1.65
CA SER A 501 -13.22 8.83 -1.70
C SER A 501 -14.28 9.48 -2.60
N ASN A 502 -14.02 10.69 -3.09
CA ASN A 502 -14.89 11.41 -4.03
C ASN A 502 -14.53 11.08 -5.49
N ALA A 503 -13.24 10.95 -5.80
CA ALA A 503 -12.72 10.45 -7.06
C ALA A 503 -13.29 9.07 -7.43
N GLN A 504 -13.31 8.76 -8.73
CA GLN A 504 -13.81 7.49 -9.27
C GLN A 504 -12.67 6.49 -9.47
N SER A 505 -12.93 5.19 -9.29
CA SER A 505 -11.94 4.18 -9.63
C SER A 505 -11.82 4.01 -11.15
N VAL A 506 -10.64 3.59 -11.63
CA VAL A 506 -10.40 3.29 -13.05
C VAL A 506 -11.42 2.29 -13.58
N GLU A 507 -11.72 1.25 -12.79
CA GLU A 507 -12.76 0.25 -13.07
C GLU A 507 -14.15 0.90 -13.27
N GLN A 508 -14.58 1.78 -12.36
CA GLN A 508 -15.87 2.46 -12.44
C GLN A 508 -15.97 3.38 -13.67
N LEU A 509 -14.87 4.06 -14.01
CA LEU A 509 -14.79 5.02 -15.10
C LEU A 509 -14.76 4.33 -16.47
N VAL A 510 -13.95 3.29 -16.62
CA VAL A 510 -13.93 2.41 -17.80
C VAL A 510 -15.29 1.74 -17.99
N LYS A 511 -15.88 1.18 -16.92
CA LYS A 511 -17.22 0.60 -16.95
C LYS A 511 -18.28 1.60 -17.40
N ARG A 512 -18.21 2.87 -16.95
CA ARG A 512 -19.13 3.96 -17.35
C ARG A 512 -18.99 4.34 -18.81
N LYS A 513 -17.76 4.50 -19.31
CA LYS A 513 -17.51 4.92 -20.71
C LYS A 513 -17.82 3.80 -21.70
N ALA A 514 -17.51 2.55 -21.36
CA ALA A 514 -17.72 1.40 -22.25
C ALA A 514 -19.20 1.02 -22.50
N VAL A 515 -20.16 1.53 -21.70
CA VAL A 515 -21.59 1.15 -21.79
C VAL A 515 -22.16 1.33 -23.20
N GLN A 516 -21.94 2.49 -23.80
CA GLN A 516 -22.61 2.88 -25.05
C GLN A 516 -21.96 2.28 -26.31
N ARG A 517 -20.74 1.74 -26.21
CA ARG A 517 -19.92 1.13 -27.29
C ARG A 517 -19.64 1.97 -28.56
N VAL A 518 -20.27 3.13 -28.69
CA VAL A 518 -20.10 4.10 -29.79
C VAL A 518 -19.05 5.16 -29.39
N GLU A 519 -18.21 5.60 -30.34
CA GLU A 519 -17.16 6.64 -30.15
C GLU A 519 -16.12 6.35 -29.05
N ASN A 520 -15.72 5.08 -28.85
CA ASN A 520 -14.71 4.70 -27.86
C ASN A 520 -13.26 5.13 -28.21
N GLU A 521 -13.01 5.87 -29.29
CA GLU A 521 -11.66 6.26 -29.76
C GLU A 521 -10.82 6.95 -28.67
N LYS A 522 -11.40 7.88 -27.90
CA LYS A 522 -10.68 8.57 -26.82
C LYS A 522 -10.35 7.64 -25.65
N LEU A 523 -11.23 6.70 -25.33
CA LEU A 523 -10.96 5.67 -24.31
C LEU A 523 -9.86 4.71 -24.77
N ALA A 524 -9.83 4.36 -26.07
CA ALA A 524 -8.78 3.56 -26.65
C ALA A 524 -7.42 4.29 -26.65
N GLN A 525 -7.38 5.58 -27.02
CA GLN A 525 -6.17 6.40 -27.00
C GLN A 525 -5.55 6.46 -25.59
N VAL A 526 -6.35 6.84 -24.59
CA VAL A 526 -5.87 7.06 -23.22
C VAL A 526 -5.65 5.73 -22.48
N GLY A 527 -6.46 4.70 -22.77
CA GLY A 527 -6.22 3.34 -22.28
C GLY A 527 -4.91 2.74 -22.82
N HIS A 528 -4.58 2.98 -24.10
CA HIS A 528 -3.30 2.55 -24.67
C HIS A 528 -2.11 3.27 -24.01
N ALA A 529 -2.24 4.57 -23.72
CA ALA A 529 -1.22 5.31 -22.98
C ALA A 529 -1.05 4.80 -21.53
N TYR A 530 -2.16 4.50 -20.85
CA TYR A 530 -2.16 3.89 -19.51
C TYR A 530 -1.47 2.52 -19.52
N ASP A 531 -1.81 1.66 -20.47
CA ASP A 531 -1.30 0.29 -20.59
C ASP A 531 0.19 0.30 -20.98
N LEU A 532 0.61 1.21 -21.87
CA LEU A 532 2.03 1.44 -22.18
C LEU A 532 2.82 1.88 -20.95
N ALA A 533 2.32 2.84 -20.17
CA ALA A 533 3.00 3.31 -18.96
C ALA A 533 3.14 2.19 -17.91
N HIS A 534 2.07 1.44 -17.65
CA HIS A 534 2.08 0.33 -16.69
C HIS A 534 2.87 -0.89 -17.19
N SER A 535 3.07 -1.05 -18.51
CA SER A 535 3.89 -2.13 -19.09
C SER A 535 5.35 -2.11 -18.61
N LYS A 536 5.89 -0.93 -18.27
CA LYS A 536 7.28 -0.79 -17.77
C LYS A 536 7.55 -1.66 -16.54
N ALA A 537 6.58 -1.77 -15.63
CA ALA A 537 6.65 -2.58 -14.43
C ALA A 537 6.20 -4.05 -14.63
N TRP A 538 5.74 -4.43 -15.83
CA TRP A 538 5.09 -5.73 -16.09
C TRP A 538 5.98 -6.90 -15.70
N ASP A 539 7.25 -6.86 -16.10
CA ASP A 539 8.22 -7.92 -15.88
C ASP A 539 8.41 -8.24 -14.39
N HIS A 540 8.40 -7.21 -13.53
CA HIS A 540 8.44 -7.35 -12.08
C HIS A 540 7.10 -7.88 -11.51
N MET A 541 5.98 -7.34 -12.01
CA MET A 541 4.65 -7.70 -11.52
C MET A 541 4.23 -9.12 -11.91
N ASP A 542 4.63 -9.62 -13.08
CA ASP A 542 4.38 -10.99 -13.50
C ASP A 542 5.24 -12.00 -12.72
N LYS A 543 6.52 -11.68 -12.48
CA LYS A 543 7.38 -12.46 -11.58
C LYS A 543 6.79 -12.52 -10.16
N ARG A 544 6.27 -11.41 -9.62
CA ARG A 544 5.51 -11.39 -8.34
C ARG A 544 4.23 -12.23 -8.42
N ARG A 545 3.46 -12.13 -9.51
CA ARG A 545 2.20 -12.87 -9.74
C ARG A 545 2.42 -14.38 -9.66
N ARG A 546 3.35 -14.90 -10.46
CA ARG A 546 3.72 -16.34 -10.48
C ARG A 546 4.22 -16.83 -9.11
N MET A 547 4.99 -16.01 -8.39
CA MET A 547 5.41 -16.32 -7.02
C MET A 547 4.24 -16.35 -6.03
N TRP A 548 3.29 -15.41 -6.14
CA TRP A 548 2.10 -15.37 -5.29
C TRP A 548 1.19 -16.57 -5.54
N GLU A 549 0.96 -16.91 -6.82
CA GLU A 549 0.20 -18.08 -7.24
C GLU A 549 0.81 -19.38 -6.68
N LYS A 550 2.12 -19.59 -6.88
CA LYS A 550 2.86 -20.73 -6.31
C LYS A 550 2.75 -20.79 -4.78
N ARG A 551 2.85 -19.65 -4.08
CA ARG A 551 2.63 -19.56 -2.62
C ARG A 551 1.19 -19.91 -2.22
N THR A 552 0.18 -19.50 -3.00
CA THR A 552 -1.23 -19.87 -2.72
C THR A 552 -1.51 -21.35 -2.94
N THR A 553 -1.06 -21.93 -4.06
CA THR A 553 -1.21 -23.38 -4.33
C THR A 553 -0.54 -24.21 -3.24
N ASN A 554 0.70 -23.86 -2.85
CA ASN A 554 1.39 -24.52 -1.74
C ASN A 554 0.62 -24.41 -0.41
N ARG A 555 0.02 -23.24 -0.12
CA ARG A 555 -0.81 -23.03 1.08
C ARG A 555 -2.10 -23.84 1.04
N GLU A 556 -2.67 -24.09 -0.13
CA GLU A 556 -3.89 -24.88 -0.29
C GLU A 556 -3.64 -26.38 -0.24
N VAL A 557 -2.57 -26.87 -0.88
CA VAL A 557 -2.07 -28.23 -0.70
C VAL A 557 -1.75 -28.49 0.77
N SER A 558 -1.08 -27.57 1.47
CA SER A 558 -0.81 -27.66 2.90
C SER A 558 -2.09 -27.71 3.75
N LYS A 559 -3.10 -26.87 3.47
CA LYS A 559 -4.43 -26.94 4.13
C LYS A 559 -5.13 -28.27 3.87
N GLN A 560 -5.11 -28.78 2.64
CA GLN A 560 -5.73 -30.06 2.27
C GLN A 560 -5.05 -31.22 3.00
N GLN A 561 -3.72 -31.26 3.02
CA GLN A 561 -2.94 -32.27 3.73
C GLN A 561 -3.14 -32.18 5.25
N SER A 562 -3.24 -30.96 5.82
CA SER A 562 -3.60 -30.76 7.22
C SER A 562 -5.00 -31.28 7.54
N LYS A 563 -6.00 -31.02 6.69
CA LYS A 563 -7.35 -31.60 6.82
C LYS A 563 -7.33 -33.14 6.73
N LYS A 564 -6.59 -33.71 5.78
CA LYS A 564 -6.42 -35.16 5.59
C LYS A 564 -5.78 -35.83 6.81
N ASN A 565 -4.74 -35.20 7.37
CA ASN A 565 -4.07 -35.65 8.59
C ASN A 565 -4.96 -35.51 9.84
N LEU A 566 -5.74 -34.42 9.96
CA LEU A 566 -6.72 -34.27 11.03
C LEU A 566 -7.84 -35.32 10.93
N GLY A 567 -8.32 -35.61 9.72
CA GLY A 567 -9.27 -36.70 9.45
C GLY A 567 -8.73 -38.06 9.88
N LYS A 568 -7.49 -38.40 9.50
CA LYS A 568 -6.79 -39.60 9.98
C LYS A 568 -6.68 -39.64 11.51
N ARG A 569 -6.30 -38.53 12.16
CA ARG A 569 -6.20 -38.46 13.65
C ARG A 569 -7.56 -38.62 14.33
N LYS A 570 -8.64 -38.07 13.77
CA LYS A 570 -10.02 -38.29 14.25
C LYS A 570 -10.46 -39.74 14.09
N ARG A 571 -10.22 -40.35 12.91
CA ARG A 571 -10.59 -41.75 12.65
C ARG A 571 -9.87 -42.71 13.61
N ARG A 572 -8.54 -42.59 13.77
CA ARG A 572 -7.79 -43.40 14.75
C ARG A 572 -8.25 -43.18 16.20
N ARG A 573 -8.73 -41.98 16.53
CA ARG A 573 -9.31 -41.71 17.86
C ARG A 573 -10.63 -42.44 18.03
N ALA A 574 -11.53 -42.39 17.06
CA ALA A 574 -12.80 -43.12 17.11
C ALA A 574 -12.59 -44.66 17.10
N GLU A 575 -11.62 -45.15 16.33
CA GLU A 575 -11.21 -46.57 16.34
C GLU A 575 -10.68 -46.99 17.73
N TRP A 576 -9.87 -46.15 18.39
CA TRP A 576 -9.40 -46.40 19.76
C TRP A 576 -10.51 -46.25 20.81
N GLU A 577 -11.37 -45.23 20.71
CA GLU A 577 -12.51 -45.01 21.62
C GLU A 577 -13.50 -46.18 21.57
N ALA A 578 -13.81 -46.71 20.37
CA ALA A 578 -14.65 -47.89 20.22
C ALA A 578 -14.00 -49.18 20.77
N GLU A 579 -12.70 -49.35 20.58
CA GLU A 579 -11.96 -50.49 21.15
C GLU A 579 -11.88 -50.43 22.68
N GLN A 580 -11.77 -49.24 23.29
CA GLN A 580 -11.90 -49.07 24.73
C GLN A 580 -13.32 -49.43 25.21
N THR A 581 -14.37 -49.01 24.50
CA THR A 581 -15.74 -49.42 24.83
C THR A 581 -15.93 -50.94 24.74
N ARG A 582 -15.39 -51.61 23.71
CA ARG A 582 -15.42 -53.08 23.61
C ARG A 582 -14.73 -53.77 24.79
N LEU A 583 -13.56 -53.28 25.20
CA LEU A 583 -12.83 -53.82 26.34
C LEU A 583 -13.54 -53.56 27.68
N ASP A 584 -14.15 -52.39 27.86
CA ASP A 584 -15.02 -52.10 29.01
C ASP A 584 -16.25 -53.04 29.03
N GLU A 585 -16.87 -53.34 27.89
CA GLU A 585 -18.00 -54.28 27.78
C GLU A 585 -17.57 -55.73 28.06
N GLU A 586 -16.43 -56.19 27.56
CA GLU A 586 -15.85 -57.50 27.86
C GLU A 586 -15.44 -57.64 29.34
N PHE A 587 -14.96 -56.56 29.96
CA PHE A 587 -14.67 -56.54 31.39
C PHE A 587 -15.96 -56.59 32.23
N ASN A 588 -16.95 -55.76 31.91
CA ASN A 588 -18.23 -55.73 32.63
C ASN A 588 -19.01 -57.05 32.49
N THR A 589 -18.94 -57.72 31.34
CA THR A 589 -19.57 -59.04 31.15
C THR A 589 -18.85 -60.15 31.93
N LYS A 590 -17.51 -60.14 32.00
CA LYS A 590 -16.75 -61.04 32.88
C LYS A 590 -17.09 -60.84 34.36
N VAL A 591 -17.05 -59.60 34.85
CA VAL A 591 -17.42 -59.27 36.25
C VAL A 591 -18.87 -59.65 36.56
N LYS A 592 -19.79 -59.55 35.59
CA LYS A 592 -21.17 -60.02 35.75
C LYS A 592 -21.27 -61.55 35.82
N ALA A 593 -20.49 -62.27 35.02
CA ALA A 593 -20.42 -63.73 35.06
C ALA A 593 -19.81 -64.26 36.37
N GLU A 594 -18.72 -63.64 36.84
CA GLU A 594 -18.11 -63.94 38.14
C GLU A 594 -19.09 -63.69 39.30
N ARG A 595 -19.82 -62.57 39.27
CA ARG A 595 -20.86 -62.28 40.29
C ARG A 595 -21.98 -63.32 40.30
N GLU A 596 -22.44 -63.78 39.14
CA GLU A 596 -23.44 -64.87 39.09
C GLU A 596 -22.85 -66.24 39.47
N GLN A 597 -21.57 -66.51 39.23
CA GLN A 597 -20.88 -67.69 39.76
C GLN A 597 -20.78 -67.65 41.29
N VAL A 598 -20.32 -66.55 41.88
CA VAL A 598 -20.24 -66.36 43.34
C VAL A 598 -21.63 -66.46 43.98
N LYS A 599 -22.65 -65.89 43.34
CA LYS A 599 -24.05 -65.99 43.78
C LYS A 599 -24.59 -67.43 43.72
N LYS A 600 -24.27 -68.20 42.68
CA LYS A 600 -24.57 -69.64 42.60
C LYS A 600 -23.82 -70.45 43.66
N GLY A 601 -22.55 -70.14 43.90
CA GLY A 601 -21.77 -70.76 44.97
C GLY A 601 -22.37 -70.52 46.35
N ARG A 602 -22.78 -69.28 46.66
CA ARG A 602 -23.47 -68.94 47.91
C ARG A 602 -24.85 -69.60 48.04
N LEU A 603 -25.59 -69.76 46.93
CA LEU A 603 -26.87 -70.50 46.94
C LEU A 603 -26.64 -71.99 47.25
N ALA A 604 -25.70 -72.64 46.55
CA ALA A 604 -25.35 -74.03 46.78
C ALA A 604 -24.79 -74.26 48.21
N GLN A 605 -24.05 -73.30 48.76
CA GLN A 605 -23.60 -73.34 50.16
C GLN A 605 -24.78 -73.29 51.14
N VAL A 606 -25.74 -72.37 50.95
CA VAL A 606 -26.94 -72.28 51.80
C VAL A 606 -27.86 -73.52 51.65
N GLU A 607 -27.87 -74.16 50.47
CA GLU A 607 -28.57 -75.44 50.27
C GLU A 607 -27.84 -76.60 50.98
N ALA A 608 -26.52 -76.63 50.97
CA ALA A 608 -25.70 -77.61 51.70
C ALA A 608 -25.81 -77.43 53.24
N GLU A 609 -25.77 -76.19 53.73
CA GLU A 609 -25.97 -75.86 55.15
C GLU A 609 -27.37 -76.33 55.63
N LYS A 610 -28.41 -76.14 54.81
CA LYS A 610 -29.76 -76.68 55.10
C LYS A 610 -29.87 -78.19 54.99
N ALA A 611 -29.11 -78.83 54.10
CA ALA A 611 -29.06 -80.29 54.02
C ALA A 611 -28.48 -80.87 55.33
N ALA A 612 -27.34 -80.33 55.78
CA ALA A 612 -26.71 -80.72 57.05
C ALA A 612 -27.60 -80.41 58.27
N GLU A 613 -28.33 -79.29 58.27
CA GLU A 613 -29.29 -78.97 59.35
C GLU A 613 -30.45 -79.98 59.43
N ASN A 614 -30.89 -80.53 58.29
CA ASN A 614 -31.91 -81.59 58.26
C ASN A 614 -31.33 -82.97 58.63
N GLU A 615 -30.08 -83.24 58.24
CA GLU A 615 -29.38 -84.49 58.54
C GLU A 615 -29.11 -84.62 60.05
N ASN A 616 -28.66 -83.54 60.70
CA ASN A 616 -28.55 -83.47 62.17
C ASN A 616 -29.88 -83.72 62.89
N LYS A 617 -30.99 -83.16 62.38
CA LYS A 617 -32.34 -83.37 62.96
C LYS A 617 -32.89 -84.79 62.76
N ALA A 618 -32.40 -85.52 61.75
CA ALA A 618 -32.66 -86.95 61.64
C ALA A 618 -31.84 -87.74 62.67
N GLN A 619 -30.58 -87.36 62.89
CA GLN A 619 -29.70 -88.00 63.87
C GLN A 619 -30.21 -87.85 65.31
N GLU A 620 -30.65 -86.64 65.71
CA GLU A 620 -31.25 -86.39 67.03
C GLU A 620 -32.51 -87.24 67.28
N ALA A 621 -33.30 -87.54 66.24
CA ALA A 621 -34.51 -88.35 66.34
C ALA A 621 -34.22 -89.85 66.53
N ASP A 622 -33.18 -90.38 65.89
CA ASP A 622 -32.74 -91.77 66.08
C ASP A 622 -32.06 -91.98 67.45
N ASP A 623 -31.32 -90.99 67.96
CA ASP A 623 -30.70 -91.06 69.29
C ASP A 623 -31.77 -91.03 70.42
N GLU A 624 -32.86 -90.26 70.29
CA GLU A 624 -34.00 -90.31 71.24
C GLU A 624 -34.75 -91.66 71.19
N ALA A 625 -34.70 -92.37 70.06
CA ALA A 625 -35.23 -93.72 69.91
C ALA A 625 -34.29 -94.79 70.49
N LEU A 626 -32.97 -94.56 70.46
CA LEU A 626 -31.98 -95.45 71.08
C LEU A 626 -32.03 -95.38 72.61
N SER A 627 -32.16 -94.18 73.17
CA SER A 627 -32.25 -93.94 74.63
C SER A 627 -33.28 -94.87 75.30
N LYS A 628 -34.51 -94.96 74.77
CA LYS A 628 -35.60 -95.77 75.33
C LYS A 628 -35.41 -97.30 75.23
N ARG A 629 -34.23 -97.78 74.82
CA ARG A 629 -33.85 -99.21 74.78
C ARG A 629 -32.66 -99.59 75.68
N VAL A 630 -32.01 -98.63 76.35
CA VAL A 630 -30.81 -98.91 77.16
C VAL A 630 -31.12 -99.07 78.66
N GLU A 631 -32.19 -98.46 79.16
CA GLU A 631 -32.59 -98.44 80.58
C GLU A 631 -32.74 -99.81 81.29
N GLU A 632 -32.92 -100.93 80.58
CA GLU A 632 -33.22 -102.23 81.21
C GLU A 632 -31.99 -103.12 81.52
N MET A 633 -30.75 -102.74 81.18
CA MET A 633 -29.56 -103.60 81.41
C MET A 633 -28.44 -103.03 82.30
N LYS A 634 -28.75 -103.02 83.61
CA LYS A 634 -27.88 -103.43 84.74
C LYS A 634 -26.52 -102.74 84.98
N LEU A 635 -26.50 -102.01 86.10
CA LEU A 635 -25.64 -102.24 87.28
C LEU A 635 -24.22 -102.80 87.07
N LYS A 636 -23.19 -101.99 87.39
CA LYS A 636 -22.23 -102.26 88.50
C LYS A 636 -21.16 -101.16 88.69
N LYS A 637 -21.08 -100.64 89.94
CA LYS A 637 -19.96 -99.88 90.57
C LYS A 637 -19.58 -98.53 89.93
N ASP A 638 -19.43 -97.45 90.70
CA ASP A 638 -18.38 -97.10 91.69
C ASP A 638 -16.98 -97.04 91.03
N GLU A 639 -16.15 -95.99 91.18
CA GLU A 639 -16.08 -94.96 92.22
C GLU A 639 -15.88 -93.51 91.69
N THR A 640 -16.19 -92.60 92.60
CA THR A 640 -15.98 -91.15 92.78
C THR A 640 -14.49 -90.72 92.64
N VAL A 641 -14.05 -89.44 92.67
CA VAL A 641 -14.34 -88.22 93.47
C VAL A 641 -13.93 -86.99 92.59
N VAL A 642 -14.73 -85.93 92.33
CA VAL A 642 -15.19 -84.80 93.21
C VAL A 642 -14.01 -83.83 93.57
N VAL A 643 -14.06 -82.49 93.44
CA VAL A 643 -15.11 -81.55 92.96
C VAL A 643 -14.53 -80.12 92.76
N ASP A 644 -15.21 -79.26 91.98
CA ASP A 644 -15.38 -77.79 92.16
C ASP A 644 -14.16 -76.81 92.19
N GLU A 645 -14.30 -75.49 91.89
CA GLU A 645 -15.44 -74.73 91.36
C GLU A 645 -15.03 -73.40 90.66
N HIS A 646 -16.05 -72.67 90.18
CA HIS A 646 -16.17 -71.20 90.19
C HIS A 646 -15.33 -70.42 89.13
N HIS A 647 -16.02 -69.71 88.21
CA HIS A 647 -16.41 -68.28 88.32
C HIS A 647 -15.24 -67.33 87.98
N LYS A 648 -15.39 -66.15 87.35
CA LYS A 648 -16.48 -65.32 86.78
C LYS A 648 -15.75 -64.22 85.95
N ASP A 649 -16.30 -63.32 85.15
CA ASP A 649 -17.64 -63.01 84.61
C ASP A 649 -17.40 -62.14 83.35
N ASN A 650 -18.39 -62.02 82.46
CA ASN A 650 -18.71 -60.87 81.59
C ASN A 650 -17.64 -60.04 80.81
N ASN A 651 -18.00 -59.80 79.54
CA ASN A 651 -17.92 -58.55 78.78
C ASN A 651 -16.64 -58.04 78.09
N ASP A 652 -16.91 -57.55 76.87
CA ASP A 652 -16.38 -56.35 76.17
C ASP A 652 -14.87 -56.23 75.87
N GLY A 653 -14.57 -55.30 74.94
CA GLY A 653 -13.28 -54.61 74.91
C GLY A 653 -12.37 -54.89 73.71
N ASP A 654 -12.79 -54.44 72.54
CA ASP A 654 -12.02 -53.59 71.60
C ASP A 654 -10.54 -53.87 71.23
N ILE A 655 -10.27 -53.58 69.94
CA ILE A 655 -9.12 -52.81 69.42
C ILE A 655 -7.72 -53.11 70.01
N SER A 656 -6.81 -53.57 69.14
CA SER A 656 -5.60 -52.78 68.80
C SER A 656 -4.74 -53.45 67.71
N CYS A 657 -3.68 -52.75 67.30
CA CYS A 657 -2.83 -53.09 66.19
C CYS A 657 -1.36 -53.25 66.64
N SER A 658 -0.62 -54.06 65.88
CA SER A 658 0.84 -53.97 65.71
C SER A 658 1.77 -54.47 66.83
N THR A 659 2.89 -55.04 66.39
CA THR A 659 4.10 -55.40 67.16
C THR A 659 3.92 -56.48 68.25
N ARG A 660 4.95 -57.28 68.57
CA ARG A 660 6.39 -57.13 68.28
C ARG A 660 7.08 -58.48 68.03
N SER A 661 8.23 -58.39 67.38
CA SER A 661 9.39 -59.31 67.42
C SER A 661 9.65 -59.87 68.85
N PRO A 662 10.37 -61.01 69.05
CA PRO A 662 11.73 -61.16 68.47
C PRO A 662 12.27 -62.59 68.22
N HIS A 663 13.57 -62.64 67.87
CA HIS A 663 14.60 -63.71 68.00
C HIS A 663 14.16 -65.20 67.87
N LEU A 664 14.86 -66.06 67.11
CA LEU A 664 16.28 -66.40 67.27
C LEU A 664 16.87 -67.09 66.02
N THR A 665 18.18 -66.93 65.81
CA THR A 665 19.08 -67.83 65.05
C THR A 665 19.22 -69.20 65.77
N PRO A 666 19.55 -70.35 65.13
CA PRO A 666 20.77 -70.47 64.29
C PRO A 666 20.85 -71.59 63.21
N LYS A 667 22.00 -71.62 62.50
CA LYS A 667 22.61 -72.77 61.75
C LYS A 667 21.85 -73.24 60.48
N SER A 668 22.48 -73.83 59.46
CA SER A 668 23.93 -74.07 59.15
C SER A 668 24.08 -74.60 57.70
N VAL A 669 25.26 -74.41 57.08
CA VAL A 669 25.81 -75.07 55.85
C VAL A 669 24.94 -74.93 54.56
N ASP A 670 25.43 -74.83 53.31
CA ASP A 670 26.77 -74.62 52.71
C ASP A 670 26.54 -73.95 51.31
N SER A 671 27.49 -73.61 50.42
CA SER A 671 28.92 -73.91 50.27
C SER A 671 29.67 -72.85 49.42
N LYS A 672 30.90 -73.21 49.03
CA LYS A 672 31.70 -72.87 47.82
C LYS A 672 31.02 -72.22 46.60
N VAL A 673 31.72 -71.54 45.68
CA VAL A 673 32.99 -70.76 45.67
C VAL A 673 33.19 -70.24 44.23
N ASP A 674 33.48 -68.95 44.07
CA ASP A 674 34.42 -68.30 43.12
C ASP A 674 34.26 -66.77 43.30
N ALA A 675 35.31 -65.95 43.46
CA ALA A 675 36.46 -65.68 42.58
C ALA A 675 36.02 -64.90 41.31
N THR A 676 36.51 -63.69 41.01
CA THR A 676 37.53 -62.87 41.71
C THR A 676 37.29 -61.35 41.57
N GLN A 677 38.11 -60.59 42.29
CA GLN A 677 38.29 -59.12 42.35
C GLN A 677 38.56 -58.48 40.96
N GLU A 678 38.50 -57.17 40.72
CA GLU A 678 38.94 -55.98 41.50
C GLU A 678 37.76 -54.95 41.70
N LYS A 679 37.66 -54.07 42.72
CA LYS A 679 38.59 -53.04 43.29
C LYS A 679 39.02 -52.00 42.23
N GLN A 680 39.05 -50.68 42.45
CA GLN A 680 39.04 -49.76 43.62
C GLN A 680 38.41 -48.40 43.16
N GLU A 681 38.01 -47.37 43.94
CA GLU A 681 37.87 -47.10 45.39
C GLU A 681 36.85 -45.92 45.59
N VAL A 682 36.58 -45.51 46.84
CA VAL A 682 35.73 -44.36 47.28
C VAL A 682 36.51 -43.57 48.36
N PRO A 683 36.01 -42.62 49.22
CA PRO A 683 34.71 -41.93 49.44
C PRO A 683 34.93 -40.38 49.29
N PRO A 684 34.40 -39.38 50.09
CA PRO A 684 33.39 -39.31 51.17
C PRO A 684 32.40 -38.09 51.08
N VAL A 685 31.55 -37.67 52.04
CA VAL A 685 30.61 -38.26 53.06
C VAL A 685 29.66 -37.09 53.52
N SER A 686 28.51 -37.41 54.15
CA SER A 686 27.55 -36.50 54.87
C SER A 686 26.55 -35.70 54.02
N GLY A 687 25.32 -35.41 54.49
CA GLY A 687 24.65 -35.83 55.73
C GLY A 687 23.17 -35.36 55.80
N GLY A 688 22.31 -36.06 56.55
CA GLY A 688 20.90 -35.66 56.83
C GLY A 688 20.79 -34.62 57.96
N PRO A 689 19.58 -34.07 58.28
CA PRO A 689 18.44 -34.87 58.74
C PRO A 689 17.03 -34.41 58.22
N PRO A 690 15.92 -35.12 58.57
CA PRO A 690 14.55 -34.82 58.12
C PRO A 690 13.62 -34.20 59.19
N PRO A 691 12.43 -33.69 58.80
CA PRO A 691 11.27 -33.50 59.67
C PRO A 691 10.16 -34.57 59.46
N ALA A 692 9.27 -34.68 60.44
CA ALA A 692 8.11 -35.58 60.52
C ALA A 692 7.13 -35.05 61.60
N PRO A 693 5.90 -35.58 61.77
CA PRO A 693 5.05 -36.38 60.86
C PRO A 693 3.58 -35.88 60.73
N VAL A 694 2.84 -36.48 59.78
CA VAL A 694 1.42 -36.93 59.82
C VAL A 694 0.33 -36.10 60.55
N GLU A 695 -0.76 -35.83 59.82
CA GLU A 695 -2.12 -36.20 60.24
C GLU A 695 -3.00 -36.55 59.01
N GLN A 696 -4.09 -37.31 59.20
CA GLN A 696 -4.94 -37.87 58.12
C GLN A 696 -6.43 -37.77 58.44
N GLU A 697 -7.26 -37.50 57.43
CA GLU A 697 -8.65 -37.98 57.35
C GLU A 697 -9.00 -38.36 55.89
N VAL A 698 -9.99 -39.25 55.72
CA VAL A 698 -10.39 -39.83 54.41
C VAL A 698 -11.91 -40.01 54.33
N PRO A 699 -12.55 -39.54 53.24
CA PRO A 699 -13.79 -40.13 52.73
C PRO A 699 -13.64 -40.78 51.33
N LEU A 700 -14.53 -41.72 51.03
CA LEU A 700 -14.59 -42.46 49.75
C LEU A 700 -15.61 -41.81 48.76
N PRO A 701 -16.05 -42.44 47.64
CA PRO A 701 -15.42 -42.21 46.34
C PRO A 701 -16.39 -41.78 45.22
N VAL A 702 -16.00 -40.80 44.38
CA VAL A 702 -16.81 -40.37 43.20
C VAL A 702 -15.93 -40.16 41.96
N ARG A 703 -16.43 -40.58 40.78
CA ARG A 703 -15.76 -40.40 39.47
C ARG A 703 -16.52 -39.35 38.64
N ALA A 704 -15.89 -38.20 38.36
CA ALA A 704 -16.45 -37.17 37.49
C ALA A 704 -15.39 -36.48 36.59
N ARG A 705 -15.86 -35.88 35.50
CA ARG A 705 -15.17 -34.95 34.59
C ARG A 705 -16.14 -33.79 34.31
N PRO A 706 -15.69 -32.65 33.75
CA PRO A 706 -14.46 -31.89 33.98
C PRO A 706 -14.77 -30.43 34.40
N ALA A 707 -13.75 -29.63 34.74
CA ALA A 707 -13.87 -28.17 34.84
C ALA A 707 -12.59 -27.46 34.37
N TYR A 708 -12.69 -26.16 34.11
CA TYR A 708 -11.62 -25.25 33.69
C TYR A 708 -11.67 -24.03 34.61
N ASP A 709 -10.53 -23.59 35.12
CA ASP A 709 -10.18 -22.22 35.56
C ASP A 709 -8.75 -22.27 36.15
N SER A 710 -8.03 -21.17 36.42
CA SER A 710 -7.86 -19.89 35.69
C SER A 710 -6.79 -19.07 36.44
N VAL A 711 -5.77 -18.58 35.74
CA VAL A 711 -4.70 -17.65 36.17
C VAL A 711 -3.85 -17.97 37.41
N GLY A 712 -2.57 -17.60 37.34
CA GLY A 712 -1.56 -17.75 38.38
C GLY A 712 -0.19 -17.36 37.83
N GLU A 713 0.16 -16.09 37.96
CA GLU A 713 1.41 -15.51 37.40
C GLU A 713 2.60 -15.75 38.33
N SER A 714 3.79 -15.99 37.75
CA SER A 714 5.09 -15.81 38.44
C SER A 714 6.21 -15.64 37.41
N SER A 715 7.33 -15.04 37.83
CA SER A 715 8.25 -14.32 36.94
C SER A 715 9.57 -15.04 36.60
N ASP A 716 10.16 -14.57 35.50
CA ASP A 716 11.60 -14.49 35.17
C ASP A 716 12.56 -15.67 35.40
N SER A 717 13.10 -16.18 34.28
CA SER A 717 14.54 -16.04 33.97
C SER A 717 14.82 -16.28 32.46
N PRO A 718 15.92 -15.75 31.90
CA PRO A 718 15.99 -15.46 30.46
C PRO A 718 16.50 -16.63 29.60
N VAL A 719 16.09 -16.63 28.32
CA VAL A 719 16.61 -17.51 27.26
C VAL A 719 16.89 -16.70 25.99
N GLU A 720 18.03 -16.95 25.37
CA GLU A 720 18.53 -16.27 24.17
C GLU A 720 17.74 -16.65 22.90
N GLY A 721 17.62 -15.75 21.91
CA GLY A 721 16.92 -16.10 20.66
C GLY A 721 16.48 -14.95 19.74
N TRP A 722 17.28 -13.91 19.54
CA TRP A 722 16.85 -12.70 18.82
C TRP A 722 16.81 -12.78 17.28
N GLU A 723 17.35 -13.83 16.66
CA GLU A 723 17.61 -13.85 15.19
C GLU A 723 16.47 -14.44 14.32
N ALA A 724 15.33 -14.84 14.88
CA ALA A 724 14.30 -15.61 14.17
C ALA A 724 13.00 -14.85 13.79
N LEU A 725 12.92 -13.52 14.02
CA LEU A 725 11.64 -12.80 14.08
C LEU A 725 11.17 -12.08 12.81
N TYR A 726 12.01 -11.86 11.79
CA TYR A 726 11.67 -11.01 10.62
C TYR A 726 11.85 -11.67 9.24
N SER A 727 11.26 -12.84 9.03
CA SER A 727 10.96 -13.31 7.67
C SER A 727 9.80 -12.50 7.08
N SER A 728 10.11 -11.44 6.32
CA SER A 728 9.12 -10.52 5.74
C SER A 728 8.17 -11.19 4.74
N ASP A 729 6.88 -11.31 5.10
CA ASP A 729 5.70 -11.30 4.20
C ASP A 729 4.38 -11.77 4.90
N ASP A 730 4.44 -12.47 6.05
CA ASP A 730 3.26 -13.12 6.66
C ASP A 730 2.45 -12.24 7.65
N MET A 731 1.72 -11.26 7.13
CA MET A 731 0.73 -10.48 7.90
C MET A 731 -0.57 -11.25 8.21
N ALA A 732 -0.51 -12.57 8.40
CA ALA A 732 -1.68 -13.43 8.66
C ALA A 732 -1.59 -14.32 9.90
N ARG A 733 -0.62 -14.07 10.81
CA ARG A 733 -0.66 -14.61 12.19
C ARG A 733 -1.58 -13.75 13.06
N LYS A 734 -2.48 -14.39 13.81
CA LYS A 734 -3.18 -13.73 14.93
C LYS A 734 -2.17 -13.50 16.06
N PRO A 735 -2.29 -12.42 16.86
CA PRO A 735 -1.66 -12.37 18.16
C PRO A 735 -2.11 -13.59 18.99
N ARG A 736 -1.16 -14.24 19.67
CA ARG A 736 -1.50 -14.97 20.89
C ARG A 736 -1.52 -13.94 22.01
N LEU A 737 -2.59 -13.96 22.81
CA LEU A 737 -2.58 -13.33 24.12
C LEU A 737 -1.98 -14.36 25.08
N THR A 738 -0.77 -14.05 25.51
CA THR A 738 -0.05 -14.52 26.69
C THR A 738 0.79 -13.33 27.07
#